data_AF-A0A7W1NN94-F1
#
_entry.id   AF-A0A7W1NN94-F1
#
_cell.length_a   1.000
_cell.length_b   1.000
_cell.length_c   1.000
_cell.angle_alpha   90.00
_cell.angle_beta   90.00
_cell.angle_gamma   90.00
#
_symmetry.space_group_name_H-M   'P 1'
#
loop_
_entity.id
_entity.type
_entity.pdbx_description
1 polymer ?
#
loop_
_entity_poly.entity_id
_entity_poly.type
_entity_poly.pdbx_seq_one_letter_code
_entity_poly.pdbx_strand_id
1 'polypeptide(L)'
;MKIFVPGRICLLGEHSDWAGGYRRTNAAVEKGYAIIAGTNQGIYADVQPHPNALVLYSTTPDGERQGPYQIPMEPKILLEEAEKGGFWSYMAGVAYQILTHYHVRGLIIDNYKTDMPVKKGLSSSAAITVLTARAFNRIYDLKMTIRGEMEMAYQGEILTPSRCGRLDQGCAFGNRPIMMTFDGDRLDTTELQVKENLYFVIVDLHAKKDTRKILADLNKAYPFANNETEEGVQSLFGSINKRITHEALEALQTADGERLGALMTEAQDYFNRYAAPACPEELIAPVLNRVLNYEALKPHIWGGKGVGSQGDGTAQFIARSEADQQAIIDIIERDLQMSGLKLTIFAGAQVRKAVIPAAGFGTRLFPASKATKKELFPIVDRDGIAKPAILLIVEEALAAGMEEVIIIVQEEDLPAFQSFFSEQVSIENYNKLPRHFQEYAQKLLEMGQKVKFSIQRTQEGLGHAVYSARELIGSEPFLLMLGDHIYRSDSDRSCAQQLVEAFNQQGRSVVGMRKTAESDIANFGTVTGNWVGGNQLLNITEFAEKPTIEYARDNLRIDGLEGEYLTLFGQYIIKPQIFDYLEEHIENNVREHGEFQLTSALDRLRKEDGFAGVTIDGKRYDIGLPDYYLDTLQTFRKS
;
A
#
# COMPACT_ATOMS: atom_id res chain seq x y z
N MET A 1 1.77 -16.65 5.54
CA MET A 1 1.51 -15.19 5.56
C MET A 1 1.74 -14.64 4.17
N LYS A 2 0.75 -13.92 3.63
CA LYS A 2 0.87 -13.33 2.28
C LYS A 2 1.65 -12.02 2.30
N ILE A 3 2.53 -11.84 1.32
CA ILE A 3 3.31 -10.63 1.11
C ILE A 3 3.21 -10.24 -0.37
N PHE A 4 3.11 -8.94 -0.61
CA PHE A 4 3.25 -8.32 -1.92
C PHE A 4 4.42 -7.33 -1.89
N VAL A 5 5.20 -7.31 -2.96
CA VAL A 5 6.21 -6.28 -3.23
C VAL A 5 6.06 -5.82 -4.67
N PRO A 6 5.81 -4.53 -4.93
CA PRO A 6 5.72 -4.04 -6.29
C PRO A 6 7.08 -4.05 -6.98
N GLY A 7 7.07 -3.98 -8.31
CA GLY A 7 8.22 -3.46 -9.04
C GLY A 7 8.45 -1.99 -8.73
N ARG A 8 9.43 -1.38 -9.40
CA ARG A 8 9.58 0.08 -9.39
C ARG A 8 10.00 0.63 -10.73
N ILE A 9 9.78 1.93 -10.89
CA ILE A 9 10.31 2.74 -11.98
C ILE A 9 11.05 3.95 -11.41
N CYS A 10 12.12 4.37 -12.08
CA CYS A 10 12.72 5.68 -11.84
C CYS A 10 12.00 6.66 -12.74
N LEU A 11 11.22 7.57 -12.15
CA LEU A 11 10.61 8.66 -12.90
C LEU A 11 11.75 9.54 -13.45
N LEU A 12 12.63 10.02 -12.57
CA LEU A 12 13.78 10.87 -12.90
C LEU A 12 14.96 10.62 -11.95
N GLY A 13 16.18 10.76 -12.48
CA GLY A 13 17.42 10.71 -11.70
C GLY A 13 18.09 9.35 -11.62
N GLU A 14 18.03 8.58 -12.70
CA GLU A 14 18.83 7.36 -12.83
C GLU A 14 20.32 7.60 -12.61
N HIS A 15 21.01 6.55 -12.16
CA HIS A 15 22.45 6.51 -11.91
C HIS A 15 22.96 7.39 -10.75
N SER A 16 22.11 8.28 -10.23
CA SER A 16 22.48 9.19 -9.15
C SER A 16 22.81 8.48 -7.83
N ASP A 17 22.33 7.26 -7.64
CA ASP A 17 22.53 6.46 -6.44
C ASP A 17 23.97 6.00 -6.24
N TRP A 18 24.59 5.42 -7.27
CA TRP A 18 26.01 5.07 -7.23
C TRP A 18 26.89 6.30 -7.45
N ALA A 19 26.48 7.26 -8.28
CA ALA A 19 27.23 8.49 -8.51
C ALA A 19 27.41 9.30 -7.21
N GLY A 20 26.32 9.49 -6.45
CA GLY A 20 26.35 10.13 -5.13
C GLY A 20 27.18 9.36 -4.09
N GLY A 21 27.36 8.04 -4.27
CA GLY A 21 28.22 7.21 -3.44
C GLY A 21 29.70 7.61 -3.50
N TYR A 22 30.19 8.09 -4.64
CA TYR A 22 31.58 8.54 -4.81
C TYR A 22 31.94 9.79 -3.98
N ARG A 23 30.95 10.46 -3.36
CA ARG A 23 31.20 11.53 -2.39
C ARG A 23 32.04 11.10 -1.20
N ARG A 24 32.02 9.79 -0.88
CA ARG A 24 32.90 9.19 0.14
C ARG A 24 34.39 9.39 -0.19
N THR A 25 34.73 9.41 -1.48
CA THR A 25 36.10 9.56 -1.97
C THR A 25 36.39 11.00 -2.42
N ASN A 26 35.40 11.68 -3.01
CA ASN A 26 35.53 13.06 -3.47
C ASN A 26 34.31 13.89 -3.07
N ALA A 27 34.44 14.70 -2.02
CA ALA A 27 33.35 15.53 -1.49
C ALA A 27 32.83 16.61 -2.47
N ALA A 28 33.57 16.90 -3.55
CA ALA A 28 33.16 17.82 -4.60
C ALA A 28 32.14 17.20 -5.58
N VAL A 29 32.02 15.87 -5.65
CA VAL A 29 30.94 15.20 -6.39
C VAL A 29 29.60 15.64 -5.80
N GLU A 30 28.61 16.02 -6.62
CA GLU A 30 27.28 16.42 -6.12
C GLU A 30 26.53 15.23 -5.50
N LYS A 31 25.57 15.51 -4.60
CA LYS A 31 24.69 14.47 -4.05
C LYS A 31 23.86 13.83 -5.16
N GLY A 32 23.55 12.55 -4.99
CA GLY A 32 22.61 11.85 -5.84
C GLY A 32 21.17 12.20 -5.47
N TYR A 33 20.31 12.36 -6.48
CA TYR A 33 18.89 12.66 -6.30
C TYR A 33 18.08 11.83 -7.31
N ALA A 34 17.07 11.10 -6.83
CA ALA A 34 16.19 10.32 -7.69
C ALA A 34 14.75 10.35 -7.19
N ILE A 35 13.81 10.35 -8.13
CA ILE A 35 12.39 10.13 -7.84
C ILE A 35 11.99 8.79 -8.44
N ILE A 36 11.51 7.89 -7.59
CA ILE A 36 11.03 6.57 -8.00
C ILE A 36 9.56 6.41 -7.62
N ALA A 37 8.86 5.49 -8.29
CA ALA A 37 7.52 5.05 -7.89
C ALA A 37 7.41 3.53 -8.03
N GLY A 38 6.68 2.88 -7.12
CA GLY A 38 6.37 1.46 -7.26
C GLY A 38 5.35 1.20 -8.37
N THR A 39 5.48 0.07 -9.05
CA THR A 39 4.52 -0.32 -10.10
C THR A 39 3.23 -0.86 -9.51
N ASN A 40 2.15 -0.88 -10.28
CA ASN A 40 0.89 -1.50 -9.81
C ASN A 40 0.95 -3.04 -9.85
N GLN A 41 1.97 -3.60 -10.50
CA GLN A 41 2.28 -5.02 -10.61
C GLN A 41 3.51 -5.37 -9.75
N GLY A 42 3.68 -6.64 -9.42
CA GLY A 42 4.76 -7.07 -8.55
C GLY A 42 4.87 -8.57 -8.34
N ILE A 43 5.37 -8.91 -7.16
CA ILE A 43 5.67 -10.27 -6.72
C ILE A 43 4.80 -10.57 -5.50
N TYR A 44 4.05 -11.67 -5.57
CA TYR A 44 3.19 -12.17 -4.51
C TYR A 44 3.79 -13.46 -3.96
N ALA A 45 3.86 -13.56 -2.63
CA ALA A 45 4.35 -14.77 -1.98
C ALA A 45 3.54 -15.14 -0.75
N ASP A 46 3.49 -16.44 -0.46
CA ASP A 46 3.13 -16.98 0.85
C ASP A 46 4.40 -17.39 1.59
N VAL A 47 4.49 -16.99 2.85
CA VAL A 47 5.67 -17.17 3.69
C VAL A 47 5.33 -17.92 4.96
N GLN A 48 6.14 -18.92 5.29
CA GLN A 48 5.98 -19.75 6.48
C GLN A 48 7.34 -19.94 7.18
N PRO A 49 7.39 -20.10 8.52
CA PRO A 49 8.62 -20.42 9.21
C PRO A 49 9.12 -21.83 8.85
N HIS A 50 10.44 -22.01 8.80
CA HIS A 50 11.11 -23.29 8.59
C HIS A 50 12.21 -23.48 9.65
N PRO A 51 12.42 -24.70 10.19
CA PRO A 51 13.35 -24.89 11.31
C PRO A 51 14.81 -24.51 11.02
N ASN A 52 15.31 -24.74 9.79
CA ASN A 52 16.76 -24.69 9.51
C ASN A 52 17.17 -24.37 8.06
N ALA A 53 16.23 -24.02 7.18
CA ALA A 53 16.53 -23.85 5.75
C ALA A 53 15.66 -22.76 5.13
N LEU A 54 16.20 -22.10 4.11
CA LEU A 54 15.49 -21.24 3.19
C LEU A 54 14.98 -22.09 2.01
N VAL A 55 13.67 -22.32 1.94
CA VAL A 55 13.01 -23.10 0.89
C VAL A 55 12.26 -22.15 -0.03
N LEU A 56 12.61 -22.16 -1.31
CA LEU A 56 12.17 -21.13 -2.26
C LEU A 56 11.40 -21.77 -3.41
N TYR A 57 10.27 -21.15 -3.75
CA TYR A 57 9.53 -21.39 -4.99
C TYR A 57 9.31 -20.05 -5.70
N SER A 58 9.23 -20.06 -7.02
CA SER A 58 8.92 -18.88 -7.81
C SER A 58 8.05 -19.22 -9.00
N THR A 59 7.16 -18.30 -9.36
CA THR A 59 6.28 -18.40 -10.52
C THR A 59 6.58 -17.23 -11.44
N THR A 60 6.93 -17.51 -12.70
CA THR A 60 7.22 -16.50 -13.72
C THR A 60 5.93 -15.78 -14.16
N PRO A 61 6.03 -14.63 -14.86
CA PRO A 61 4.86 -13.96 -15.43
C PRO A 61 4.01 -14.83 -16.35
N ASP A 62 4.63 -15.80 -17.03
CA ASP A 62 3.95 -16.74 -17.92
C ASP A 62 3.33 -17.93 -17.17
N GLY A 63 3.42 -17.96 -15.83
CA GLY A 63 2.87 -19.00 -14.98
C GLY A 63 3.77 -20.23 -14.79
N GLU A 64 5.01 -20.20 -15.27
CA GLU A 64 5.95 -21.31 -15.08
C GLU A 64 6.45 -21.34 -13.63
N ARG A 65 6.31 -22.49 -12.96
CA ARG A 65 6.71 -22.66 -11.55
C ARG A 65 8.07 -23.33 -11.42
N GLN A 66 8.93 -22.77 -10.57
CA GLN A 66 10.26 -23.26 -10.22
C GLN A 66 10.36 -23.52 -8.72
N GLY A 67 11.14 -24.54 -8.34
CA GLY A 67 11.35 -24.96 -6.95
C GLY A 67 10.76 -26.35 -6.63
N PRO A 68 10.93 -26.84 -5.39
CA PRO A 68 11.62 -26.19 -4.30
C PRO A 68 13.13 -26.07 -4.54
N TYR A 69 13.69 -24.90 -4.24
CA TYR A 69 15.13 -24.72 -4.09
C TYR A 69 15.44 -24.52 -2.60
N GLN A 70 16.23 -25.42 -2.02
CA GLN A 70 16.49 -25.42 -0.58
C GLN A 70 17.94 -25.06 -0.29
N ILE A 71 18.13 -24.06 0.57
CA ILE A 71 19.44 -23.59 1.02
C ILE A 71 19.48 -23.68 2.55
N PRO A 72 20.41 -24.45 3.15
CA PRO A 72 20.61 -24.46 4.60
C PRO A 72 20.83 -23.05 5.17
N MET A 73 20.23 -22.75 6.34
CA MET A 73 20.45 -21.48 7.06
C MET A 73 21.79 -21.49 7.80
N GLU A 74 22.88 -21.64 7.04
CA GLU A 74 24.25 -21.59 7.54
C GLU A 74 24.98 -20.42 6.87
N PRO A 75 25.68 -19.54 7.60
CA PRO A 75 26.25 -18.32 7.03
C PRO A 75 27.18 -18.59 5.84
N LYS A 76 28.02 -19.62 5.93
CA LYS A 76 28.95 -19.99 4.86
C LYS A 76 28.22 -20.44 3.59
N ILE A 77 27.18 -21.26 3.74
CA ILE A 77 26.42 -21.80 2.60
C ILE A 77 25.59 -20.71 1.93
N LEU A 78 24.95 -19.83 2.71
CA LEU A 78 24.19 -18.70 2.16
C LEU A 78 25.09 -17.72 1.40
N LEU A 79 26.29 -17.44 1.92
CA LEU A 79 27.26 -16.57 1.25
C LEU A 79 27.77 -17.20 -0.06
N GLU A 80 28.16 -18.48 -0.04
CA GLU A 80 28.60 -19.20 -1.24
C GLU A 80 27.51 -19.21 -2.33
N GLU A 81 26.25 -19.41 -1.95
CA GLU A 81 25.12 -19.37 -2.87
C GLU A 81 24.82 -17.95 -3.39
N ALA A 82 25.03 -16.92 -2.57
CA ALA A 82 24.92 -15.52 -3.00
C ALA A 82 25.99 -15.16 -4.04
N GLU A 83 27.25 -15.54 -3.79
CA GLU A 83 28.40 -15.24 -4.65
C GLU A 83 28.36 -16.00 -5.99
N LYS A 84 27.77 -17.21 -6.01
CA LYS A 84 27.57 -18.02 -7.22
C LYS A 84 26.77 -17.29 -8.31
N GLY A 85 25.86 -16.40 -7.91
CA GLY A 85 24.95 -15.70 -8.79
C GLY A 85 23.83 -16.57 -9.34
N GLY A 86 22.85 -15.94 -9.99
CA GLY A 86 21.64 -16.59 -10.49
C GLY A 86 20.38 -15.96 -9.91
N PHE A 87 19.25 -16.64 -10.03
CA PHE A 87 17.97 -16.14 -9.49
C PHE A 87 17.90 -16.33 -7.96
N TRP A 88 18.32 -17.49 -7.46
CA TRP A 88 18.24 -17.82 -6.04
C TRP A 88 19.26 -17.07 -5.16
N SER A 89 20.36 -16.60 -5.76
CA SER A 89 21.44 -15.88 -5.06
C SER A 89 20.97 -14.60 -4.38
N TYR A 90 19.96 -13.93 -4.96
CA TYR A 90 19.37 -12.72 -4.38
C TYR A 90 18.75 -12.99 -3.00
N MET A 91 17.92 -14.03 -2.90
CA MET A 91 17.31 -14.44 -1.63
C MET A 91 18.36 -14.96 -0.64
N ALA A 92 19.37 -15.69 -1.12
CA ALA A 92 20.48 -16.20 -0.31
C ALA A 92 21.28 -15.06 0.34
N GLY A 93 21.64 -14.03 -0.42
CA GLY A 93 22.39 -12.86 0.07
C GLY A 93 21.63 -12.11 1.16
N VAL A 94 20.32 -11.90 0.99
CA VAL A 94 19.49 -11.26 2.02
C VAL A 94 19.35 -12.14 3.26
N ALA A 95 19.13 -13.44 3.09
CA ALA A 95 19.07 -14.38 4.20
C ALA A 95 20.41 -14.44 4.98
N TYR A 96 21.55 -14.34 4.29
CA TYR A 96 22.86 -14.21 4.94
C TYR A 96 22.94 -12.96 5.83
N GLN A 97 22.57 -11.79 5.29
CA GLN A 97 22.58 -10.54 6.05
C GLN A 97 21.67 -10.64 7.27
N ILE A 98 20.46 -11.16 7.11
CA ILE A 98 19.53 -11.27 8.22
C ILE A 98 20.00 -12.29 9.26
N LEU A 99 20.48 -13.45 8.83
CA LEU A 99 20.99 -14.48 9.74
C LEU A 99 22.13 -13.94 10.61
N THR A 100 23.06 -13.21 10.01
CA THR A 100 24.24 -12.65 10.69
C THR A 100 23.92 -11.49 11.63
N HIS A 101 22.87 -10.72 11.36
CA HIS A 101 22.45 -9.61 12.22
C HIS A 101 21.48 -10.05 13.34
N TYR A 102 20.56 -10.98 13.05
CA TYR A 102 19.41 -11.28 13.91
C TYR A 102 19.34 -12.72 14.44
N HIS A 103 20.22 -13.63 13.99
CA HIS A 103 20.28 -15.02 14.48
C HIS A 103 18.94 -15.79 14.35
N VAL A 104 18.28 -15.64 13.20
CA VAL A 104 16.97 -16.26 12.90
C VAL A 104 17.08 -17.70 12.38
N ARG A 105 15.92 -18.38 12.30
CA ARG A 105 15.79 -19.69 11.62
C ARG A 105 15.38 -19.51 10.15
N GLY A 106 15.02 -20.58 9.46
CA GLY A 106 14.71 -20.56 8.03
C GLY A 106 13.28 -20.15 7.68
N LEU A 107 13.02 -19.97 6.38
CA LEU A 107 11.70 -19.66 5.85
C LEU A 107 11.37 -20.56 4.67
N ILE A 108 10.08 -20.79 4.47
CA ILE A 108 9.53 -21.14 3.16
C ILE A 108 9.02 -19.85 2.54
N ILE A 109 9.50 -19.50 1.34
CA ILE A 109 8.99 -18.39 0.53
C ILE A 109 8.45 -18.99 -0.77
N ASP A 110 7.13 -19.03 -0.89
CA ASP A 110 6.43 -19.49 -2.09
C ASP A 110 5.94 -18.28 -2.89
N ASN A 111 6.76 -17.81 -3.84
CA ASN A 111 6.31 -16.82 -4.82
C ASN A 111 5.34 -17.48 -5.82
N TYR A 112 4.05 -17.42 -5.48
CA TYR A 112 2.97 -18.09 -6.22
C TYR A 112 2.44 -17.29 -7.41
N LYS A 113 2.75 -16.00 -7.51
CA LYS A 113 2.35 -15.14 -8.64
C LYS A 113 3.35 -14.00 -8.83
N THR A 114 3.71 -13.76 -10.09
CA THR A 114 4.43 -12.56 -10.52
C THR A 114 3.68 -11.99 -11.71
N ASP A 115 3.22 -10.73 -11.66
CA ASP A 115 2.52 -10.08 -12.77
C ASP A 115 3.27 -8.86 -13.33
N MET A 116 4.51 -8.65 -12.85
CA MET A 116 5.44 -7.68 -13.39
C MET A 116 6.36 -8.31 -14.46
N PRO A 117 6.65 -7.62 -15.58
CA PRO A 117 7.70 -8.00 -16.52
C PRO A 117 9.10 -8.11 -15.87
N VAL A 118 9.76 -9.25 -16.03
CA VAL A 118 11.07 -9.55 -15.43
C VAL A 118 12.20 -9.09 -16.35
N LYS A 119 13.28 -8.52 -15.79
CA LYS A 119 14.47 -8.00 -16.51
C LYS A 119 14.18 -6.86 -17.51
N LYS A 120 13.08 -6.12 -17.35
CA LYS A 120 12.67 -5.01 -18.24
C LYS A 120 12.79 -3.63 -17.59
N GLY A 121 13.79 -3.44 -16.71
CA GLY A 121 14.00 -2.16 -16.02
C GLY A 121 12.99 -1.86 -14.89
N LEU A 122 12.18 -2.85 -14.49
CA LEU A 122 11.22 -2.74 -13.38
C LEU A 122 11.76 -3.25 -12.03
N SER A 123 13.06 -3.53 -11.98
CA SER A 123 13.82 -3.91 -10.77
C SER A 123 13.30 -5.19 -10.09
N SER A 124 13.04 -6.21 -10.89
CA SER A 124 12.56 -7.52 -10.41
C SER A 124 13.52 -8.18 -9.41
N SER A 125 14.84 -7.98 -9.51
CA SER A 125 15.79 -8.50 -8.50
C SER A 125 15.62 -7.82 -7.15
N ALA A 126 15.46 -6.49 -7.16
CA ALA A 126 15.26 -5.72 -5.94
C ALA A 126 13.91 -6.03 -5.27
N ALA A 127 12.84 -6.24 -6.05
CA ALA A 127 11.56 -6.66 -5.50
C ALA A 127 11.68 -8.02 -4.77
N ILE A 128 12.49 -8.95 -5.28
CA ILE A 128 12.78 -10.25 -4.64
C ILE A 128 13.60 -10.10 -3.37
N THR A 129 14.65 -9.26 -3.38
CA THR A 129 15.46 -9.04 -2.18
C THR A 129 14.65 -8.35 -1.08
N VAL A 130 13.83 -7.35 -1.42
CA VAL A 130 12.90 -6.70 -0.51
C VAL A 130 11.83 -7.66 0.02
N LEU A 131 11.26 -8.52 -0.84
CA LEU A 131 10.32 -9.56 -0.43
C LEU A 131 10.94 -10.47 0.62
N THR A 132 12.18 -10.89 0.41
CA THR A 132 12.93 -11.75 1.34
C THR A 132 13.16 -11.05 2.67
N ALA A 133 13.60 -9.78 2.65
CA ALA A 133 13.83 -9.02 3.87
C ALA A 133 12.54 -8.83 4.67
N ARG A 134 11.45 -8.47 3.99
CA ARG A 134 10.11 -8.32 4.56
C ARG A 134 9.55 -9.63 5.12
N ALA A 135 9.81 -10.75 4.44
CA ALA A 135 9.42 -12.08 4.88
C ALA A 135 10.04 -12.41 6.25
N PHE A 136 11.36 -12.24 6.39
CA PHE A 136 12.04 -12.41 7.67
C PHE A 136 11.57 -11.41 8.71
N ASN A 137 11.44 -10.13 8.35
CA ASN A 137 10.99 -9.08 9.26
C ASN A 137 9.67 -9.44 9.92
N ARG A 138 8.71 -9.91 9.12
CA ARG A 138 7.35 -10.21 9.59
C ARG A 138 7.23 -11.56 10.29
N ILE A 139 7.92 -12.62 9.83
CA ILE A 139 7.84 -13.95 10.46
C ILE A 139 8.56 -13.98 11.81
N TYR A 140 9.69 -13.28 11.93
CA TYR A 140 10.49 -13.24 13.15
C TYR A 140 10.32 -11.96 13.95
N ASP A 141 9.45 -11.05 13.50
CA ASP A 141 9.14 -9.80 14.18
C ASP A 141 10.40 -8.99 14.53
N LEU A 142 11.26 -8.78 13.53
CA LEU A 142 12.58 -8.17 13.71
C LEU A 142 12.52 -6.66 14.02
N LYS A 143 11.31 -6.09 14.04
CA LYS A 143 11.02 -4.66 14.25
C LYS A 143 11.80 -3.75 13.28
N MET A 144 12.14 -4.24 12.08
CA MET A 144 12.78 -3.40 11.06
C MET A 144 11.75 -2.42 10.48
N THR A 145 12.17 -1.17 10.29
CA THR A 145 11.42 -0.19 9.50
C THR A 145 11.46 -0.55 8.01
N ILE A 146 10.63 0.09 7.18
CA ILE A 146 10.68 -0.09 5.71
C ILE A 146 12.08 0.22 5.17
N ARG A 147 12.74 1.26 5.70
CA ARG A 147 14.14 1.56 5.39
C ARG A 147 15.07 0.42 5.81
N GLY A 148 14.85 -0.20 6.98
CA GLY A 148 15.62 -1.36 7.42
C GLY A 148 15.46 -2.56 6.47
N GLU A 149 14.24 -2.84 6.00
CA GLU A 149 14.00 -3.86 4.97
C GLU A 149 14.75 -3.56 3.67
N MET A 150 14.68 -2.31 3.20
CA MET A 150 15.39 -1.83 2.02
C MET A 150 16.92 -2.00 2.17
N GLU A 151 17.47 -1.63 3.31
CA GLU A 151 18.92 -1.71 3.56
C GLU A 151 19.39 -3.17 3.58
N MET A 152 18.67 -4.07 4.27
CA MET A 152 19.00 -5.51 4.27
C MET A 152 18.90 -6.12 2.87
N ALA A 153 17.90 -5.70 2.08
CA ALA A 153 17.75 -6.11 0.70
C ALA A 153 18.96 -5.67 -0.15
N TYR A 154 19.39 -4.42 -0.02
CA TYR A 154 20.55 -3.89 -0.74
C TYR A 154 21.85 -4.57 -0.32
N GLN A 155 22.10 -4.69 0.98
CA GLN A 155 23.29 -5.35 1.53
C GLN A 155 23.37 -6.83 1.13
N GLY A 156 22.22 -7.49 0.95
CA GLY A 156 22.17 -8.85 0.41
C GLY A 156 22.44 -8.89 -1.09
N GLU A 157 21.92 -7.94 -1.86
CA GLU A 157 22.10 -7.88 -3.31
C GLU A 157 23.56 -7.63 -3.72
N ILE A 158 24.30 -6.79 -2.99
CA ILE A 158 25.72 -6.51 -3.27
C ILE A 158 26.67 -7.67 -2.98
N LEU A 159 26.21 -8.73 -2.30
CA LEU A 159 26.96 -9.99 -2.15
C LEU A 159 26.86 -10.86 -3.41
N THR A 160 25.91 -10.57 -4.29
CA THR A 160 25.78 -11.27 -5.57
C THR A 160 26.66 -10.61 -6.64
N PRO A 161 26.91 -11.28 -7.78
CA PRO A 161 27.57 -10.64 -8.93
C PRO A 161 26.79 -9.45 -9.54
N SER A 162 25.61 -9.11 -9.02
CA SER A 162 24.84 -7.93 -9.42
C SER A 162 25.54 -6.66 -8.97
N ARG A 163 25.77 -5.72 -9.90
CA ARG A 163 26.36 -4.39 -9.61
C ARG A 163 25.29 -3.30 -9.55
N CYS A 164 24.07 -3.65 -9.12
CA CYS A 164 22.99 -2.68 -8.98
C CYS A 164 23.28 -1.73 -7.81
N GLY A 165 22.87 -0.47 -7.97
CA GLY A 165 22.94 0.50 -6.89
C GLY A 165 21.75 0.38 -5.92
N ARG A 166 21.64 1.34 -5.00
CA ARG A 166 20.65 1.37 -3.91
C ARG A 166 19.27 1.82 -4.34
N LEU A 167 19.13 2.43 -5.52
CA LEU A 167 17.88 3.03 -5.98
C LEU A 167 16.76 1.98 -6.13
N ASP A 168 17.12 0.78 -6.55
CA ASP A 168 16.14 -0.25 -6.93
C ASP A 168 15.39 -0.85 -5.74
N GLN A 169 16.02 -0.91 -4.56
CA GLN A 169 15.37 -1.43 -3.34
C GLN A 169 14.34 -0.46 -2.78
N GLY A 170 14.22 0.76 -3.32
CA GLY A 170 13.17 1.69 -2.96
C GLY A 170 11.74 1.18 -3.27
N CYS A 171 11.57 0.09 -4.03
CA CYS A 171 10.30 -0.66 -4.11
C CYS A 171 9.77 -1.13 -2.74
N ALA A 172 10.61 -1.15 -1.69
CA ALA A 172 10.19 -1.37 -0.31
C ALA A 172 9.11 -0.39 0.16
N PHE A 173 9.09 0.84 -0.34
CA PHE A 173 8.11 1.88 0.02
C PHE A 173 6.75 1.71 -0.69
N GLY A 174 6.56 0.65 -1.47
CA GLY A 174 5.29 0.37 -2.13
C GLY A 174 5.09 1.25 -3.36
N ASN A 175 3.83 1.56 -3.66
CA ASN A 175 3.43 2.20 -4.93
C ASN A 175 3.55 3.74 -4.89
N ARG A 176 4.12 4.30 -3.82
CA ARG A 176 4.23 5.75 -3.66
C ARG A 176 5.42 6.31 -4.41
N PRO A 177 5.28 7.50 -5.01
CA PRO A 177 6.44 8.25 -5.44
C PRO A 177 7.25 8.65 -4.20
N ILE A 178 8.55 8.40 -4.23
CA ILE A 178 9.49 8.83 -3.19
C ILE A 178 10.65 9.58 -3.82
N MET A 179 11.10 10.63 -3.15
CA MET A 179 12.36 11.30 -3.41
C MET A 179 13.46 10.62 -2.58
N MET A 180 14.56 10.23 -3.23
CA MET A 180 15.72 9.62 -2.62
C MET A 180 16.92 10.55 -2.79
N THR A 181 17.66 10.77 -1.70
CA THR A 181 18.89 11.55 -1.70
C THR A 181 20.06 10.70 -1.23
N PHE A 182 21.12 10.62 -2.03
CA PHE A 182 22.32 9.83 -1.78
C PHE A 182 23.51 10.75 -1.50
N ASP A 183 24.05 10.68 -0.29
CA ASP A 183 25.18 11.50 0.17
C ASP A 183 26.28 10.58 0.73
N GLY A 184 27.08 10.00 -0.16
CA GLY A 184 28.02 8.95 0.20
C GLY A 184 27.29 7.70 0.69
N ASP A 185 27.57 7.27 1.92
CA ASP A 185 26.89 6.12 2.53
C ASP A 185 25.49 6.44 3.08
N ARG A 186 25.15 7.73 3.21
CA ARG A 186 23.87 8.19 3.77
C ARG A 186 22.79 8.22 2.69
N LEU A 187 21.65 7.60 2.99
CA LEU A 187 20.43 7.67 2.21
C LEU A 187 19.36 8.44 2.99
N ASP A 188 18.72 9.42 2.34
CA ASP A 188 17.52 10.10 2.81
C ASP A 188 16.35 9.80 1.87
N THR A 189 15.14 9.67 2.42
CA THR A 189 13.93 9.28 1.68
C THR A 189 12.76 10.15 2.12
N THR A 190 12.05 10.74 1.17
CA THR A 190 10.87 11.57 1.41
C THR A 190 9.72 11.08 0.55
N GLU A 191 8.62 10.66 1.17
CA GLU A 191 7.42 10.24 0.45
C GLU A 191 6.69 11.45 -0.13
N LEU A 192 6.15 11.27 -1.34
CA LEU A 192 5.49 12.32 -2.09
C LEU A 192 3.99 12.03 -2.17
N GLN A 193 3.19 13.09 -2.04
CA GLN A 193 1.76 13.05 -2.28
C GLN A 193 1.46 13.80 -3.59
N VAL A 194 0.64 13.19 -4.43
CA VAL A 194 0.19 13.76 -5.71
C VAL A 194 -1.27 14.17 -5.55
N LYS A 195 -1.62 15.36 -6.05
CA LYS A 195 -2.97 15.93 -5.93
C LYS A 195 -3.99 15.28 -6.85
N GLU A 196 -3.56 14.86 -8.03
CA GLU A 196 -4.39 14.23 -9.06
C GLU A 196 -3.67 12.99 -9.61
N ASN A 197 -4.41 12.08 -10.25
CA ASN A 197 -3.81 10.89 -10.83
C ASN A 197 -2.86 11.28 -11.96
N LEU A 198 -1.66 10.72 -11.96
CA LEU A 198 -0.73 10.84 -13.08
C LEU A 198 -0.60 9.47 -13.77
N TYR A 199 -0.80 9.48 -15.08
CA TYR A 199 -0.91 8.27 -15.89
C TYR A 199 0.39 8.07 -16.67
N PHE A 200 1.02 6.91 -16.50
CA PHE A 200 2.24 6.54 -17.19
C PHE A 200 2.05 5.27 -18.02
N VAL A 201 2.79 5.17 -19.12
CA VAL A 201 2.94 3.93 -19.88
C VAL A 201 4.39 3.54 -19.91
N ILE A 202 4.69 2.31 -19.48
CA ILE A 202 6.02 1.71 -19.55
C ILE A 202 6.06 0.80 -20.76
N VAL A 203 7.11 0.92 -21.57
CA VAL A 203 7.20 0.27 -22.87
C VAL A 203 8.44 -0.60 -22.91
N ASP A 204 8.26 -1.90 -23.06
CA ASP A 204 9.36 -2.82 -23.34
C ASP A 204 9.70 -2.71 -24.83
N LEU A 205 10.92 -2.25 -25.13
CA LEU A 205 11.35 -1.97 -26.49
C LEU A 205 11.68 -3.24 -27.29
N HIS A 206 11.65 -4.42 -26.65
CA HIS A 206 11.96 -5.73 -27.24
C HIS A 206 13.35 -5.79 -27.89
N ALA A 207 14.23 -4.86 -27.51
CA ALA A 207 15.60 -4.77 -27.96
C ALA A 207 16.57 -5.19 -26.83
N LYS A 208 17.85 -5.26 -27.16
CA LYS A 208 18.91 -5.73 -26.25
C LYS A 208 19.86 -4.59 -25.92
N LYS A 209 20.36 -4.61 -24.69
CA LYS A 209 21.44 -3.75 -24.20
C LYS A 209 22.35 -4.50 -23.25
N ASP A 210 23.61 -4.11 -23.16
CA ASP A 210 24.53 -4.56 -22.12
C ASP A 210 24.58 -3.55 -20.96
N THR A 211 23.73 -3.80 -19.96
CA THR A 211 23.70 -2.96 -18.74
C THR A 211 25.02 -2.98 -17.98
N ARG A 212 25.79 -4.08 -18.01
CA ARG A 212 27.07 -4.15 -17.30
C ARG A 212 28.12 -3.27 -17.96
N LYS A 213 28.15 -3.26 -19.30
CA LYS A 213 29.01 -2.35 -20.08
C LYS A 213 28.64 -0.88 -19.84
N ILE A 214 27.35 -0.53 -19.94
CA ILE A 214 26.87 0.83 -19.69
C ILE A 214 27.35 1.33 -18.32
N LEU A 215 27.10 0.54 -17.27
CA LEU A 215 27.52 0.93 -15.92
C LEU A 215 29.04 1.03 -15.80
N ALA A 216 29.79 0.07 -16.35
CA ALA A 216 31.25 0.09 -16.31
C ALA A 216 31.85 1.32 -17.01
N ASP A 217 31.29 1.73 -18.15
CA ASP A 217 31.77 2.88 -18.90
C ASP A 217 31.40 4.21 -18.22
N LEU A 218 30.16 4.36 -17.72
CA LEU A 218 29.76 5.56 -17.00
C LEU A 218 30.50 5.75 -15.66
N ASN A 219 30.81 4.65 -14.96
CA ASN A 219 31.56 4.72 -13.69
C ASN A 219 33.00 5.23 -13.86
N LYS A 220 33.59 5.16 -15.06
CA LYS A 220 34.94 5.71 -15.32
C LYS A 220 35.03 7.20 -15.07
N ALA A 221 33.90 7.92 -15.18
CA ALA A 221 33.84 9.35 -14.90
C ALA A 221 34.03 9.70 -13.42
N TYR A 222 34.05 8.72 -12.51
CA TYR A 222 34.13 8.93 -11.07
C TYR A 222 35.33 8.20 -10.44
N PRO A 223 35.87 8.71 -9.32
CA PRO A 223 35.46 9.92 -8.60
C PRO A 223 36.00 11.23 -9.20
N PHE A 224 36.93 11.15 -10.16
CA PHE A 224 37.55 12.30 -10.82
C PHE A 224 37.43 12.14 -12.34
N ALA A 225 36.88 13.16 -13.00
CA ALA A 225 36.83 13.22 -14.45
C ALA A 225 38.20 13.61 -15.01
N ASN A 226 38.60 12.96 -16.11
CA ASN A 226 39.90 13.14 -16.75
C ASN A 226 39.78 13.75 -18.16
N ASN A 227 38.57 13.93 -18.68
CA ASN A 227 38.27 14.48 -20.00
C ASN A 227 36.86 15.08 -20.04
N GLU A 228 36.55 15.81 -21.11
CA GLU A 228 35.27 16.50 -21.31
C GLU A 228 34.05 15.54 -21.28
N THR A 229 34.21 14.31 -21.77
CA THR A 229 33.14 13.30 -21.74
C THR A 229 32.81 12.92 -20.31
N GLU A 230 33.82 12.63 -19.48
CA GLU A 230 33.67 12.30 -18.07
C GLU A 230 33.11 13.49 -17.25
N GLU A 231 33.55 14.71 -17.55
CA GLU A 231 32.99 15.94 -16.95
C GLU A 231 31.51 16.13 -17.31
N GLY A 232 31.14 15.81 -18.55
CA GLY A 232 29.75 15.78 -19.01
C GLY A 232 28.90 14.79 -18.22
N VAL A 233 29.41 13.56 -18.02
CA VAL A 233 28.75 12.52 -17.21
C VAL A 233 28.58 12.98 -15.75
N GLN A 234 29.62 13.57 -15.15
CA GLN A 234 29.51 14.11 -13.78
C GLN A 234 28.49 15.25 -13.67
N SER A 235 28.43 16.12 -14.67
CA SER A 235 27.47 17.22 -14.72
C SER A 235 26.03 16.71 -14.89
N LEU A 236 25.84 15.70 -15.74
CA LEU A 236 24.55 15.05 -15.99
C LEU A 236 23.97 14.46 -14.70
N PHE A 237 24.72 13.60 -14.01
CA PHE A 237 24.23 12.92 -12.79
C PHE A 237 24.34 13.77 -11.52
N GLY A 238 25.07 14.89 -11.59
CA GLY A 238 25.20 15.86 -10.52
C GLY A 238 24.25 17.05 -10.67
N SER A 239 24.79 18.20 -11.06
CA SER A 239 24.07 19.49 -11.02
C SER A 239 22.85 19.55 -11.93
N ILE A 240 22.90 18.95 -13.13
CA ILE A 240 21.77 18.91 -14.06
C ILE A 240 20.65 18.04 -13.47
N ASN A 241 20.98 16.82 -13.05
CA ASN A 241 20.03 15.92 -12.41
C ASN A 241 19.39 16.53 -11.17
N LYS A 242 20.18 17.16 -10.29
CA LYS A 242 19.68 17.85 -9.10
C LYS A 242 18.60 18.87 -9.46
N ARG A 243 18.85 19.73 -10.45
CA ARG A 243 17.86 20.71 -10.90
C ARG A 243 16.59 20.02 -11.39
N ILE A 244 16.71 19.10 -12.35
CA ILE A 244 15.56 18.42 -12.97
C ILE A 244 14.72 17.67 -11.94
N THR A 245 15.35 16.95 -11.01
CA THR A 245 14.63 16.19 -9.98
C THR A 245 13.92 17.10 -8.98
N HIS A 246 14.49 18.24 -8.60
CA HIS A 246 13.80 19.17 -7.70
C HIS A 246 12.63 19.89 -8.40
N GLU A 247 12.78 20.26 -9.66
CA GLU A 247 11.66 20.82 -10.43
C GLU A 247 10.55 19.77 -10.68
N ALA A 248 10.92 18.51 -10.88
CA ALA A 248 9.96 17.42 -11.06
C ALA A 248 9.23 17.06 -9.76
N LEU A 249 9.88 17.23 -8.61
CA LEU A 249 9.25 17.11 -7.31
C LEU A 249 8.08 18.10 -7.18
N GLU A 250 8.30 19.36 -7.55
CA GLU A 250 7.25 20.39 -7.56
C GLU A 250 6.12 20.04 -8.54
N ALA A 251 6.46 19.59 -9.76
CA ALA A 251 5.49 19.17 -10.77
C ALA A 251 4.64 17.99 -10.29
N LEU A 252 5.24 16.97 -9.66
CA LEU A 252 4.52 15.84 -9.07
C LEU A 252 3.57 16.28 -7.95
N GLN A 253 4.03 17.12 -7.03
CA GLN A 253 3.21 17.60 -5.91
C GLN A 253 2.02 18.46 -6.37
N THR A 254 2.17 19.14 -7.50
CA THR A 254 1.11 19.96 -8.11
C THR A 254 0.29 19.21 -9.16
N ALA A 255 0.63 17.94 -9.43
CA ALA A 255 0.07 17.12 -10.50
C ALA A 255 0.15 17.76 -11.90
N ASP A 256 1.20 18.57 -12.14
CA ASP A 256 1.47 19.19 -13.43
C ASP A 256 2.13 18.18 -14.38
N GLY A 257 1.29 17.38 -15.05
CA GLY A 257 1.73 16.37 -16.01
C GLY A 257 2.47 16.95 -17.21
N GLU A 258 2.11 18.15 -17.66
CA GLU A 258 2.78 18.82 -18.78
C GLU A 258 4.21 19.20 -18.41
N ARG A 259 4.40 19.87 -17.25
CA ARG A 259 5.73 20.22 -16.76
C ARG A 259 6.59 18.98 -16.52
N LEU A 260 6.01 17.94 -15.93
CA LEU A 260 6.71 16.69 -15.68
C LEU A 260 7.15 16.02 -17.00
N GLY A 261 6.28 15.99 -18.01
CA GLY A 261 6.61 15.48 -19.35
C GLY A 261 7.71 16.27 -20.04
N ALA A 262 7.69 17.60 -19.93
CA ALA A 262 8.76 18.46 -20.43
C ALA A 262 10.10 18.15 -19.75
N LEU A 263 10.11 17.98 -18.42
CA LEU A 263 11.31 17.61 -17.65
C LEU A 263 11.82 16.21 -18.00
N MET A 264 10.94 15.25 -18.25
CA MET A 264 11.32 13.91 -18.72
C MET A 264 12.03 13.97 -20.08
N THR A 265 11.49 14.76 -21.01
CA THR A 265 12.08 14.96 -22.34
C THR A 265 13.44 15.66 -22.24
N GLU A 266 13.52 16.73 -21.44
CA GLU A 266 14.76 17.45 -21.15
C GLU A 266 15.83 16.53 -20.53
N ALA A 267 15.45 15.67 -19.59
CA ALA A 267 16.35 14.70 -18.99
C ALA A 267 16.89 13.72 -20.03
N GLN A 268 16.06 13.26 -20.97
CA GLN A 268 16.50 12.39 -22.05
C GLN A 268 17.48 13.08 -22.99
N ASP A 269 17.22 14.33 -23.36
CA ASP A 269 18.10 15.10 -24.25
C ASP A 269 19.49 15.32 -23.61
N TYR A 270 19.52 15.64 -22.31
CA TYR A 270 20.78 15.73 -21.57
C TYR A 270 21.49 14.39 -21.46
N PHE A 271 20.75 13.29 -21.27
CA PHE A 271 21.33 11.95 -21.26
C PHE A 271 21.98 11.61 -22.62
N ASN A 272 21.27 11.86 -23.72
CA ASN A 272 21.77 11.68 -25.07
C ASN A 272 23.02 12.53 -25.34
N ARG A 273 23.05 13.78 -24.84
CA ARG A 273 24.17 14.69 -25.02
C ARG A 273 25.42 14.29 -24.22
N TYR A 274 25.26 13.92 -22.96
CA TYR A 274 26.37 13.80 -22.03
C TYR A 274 26.75 12.37 -21.67
N ALA A 275 25.81 11.42 -21.65
CA ALA A 275 26.11 10.01 -21.36
C ALA A 275 26.35 9.18 -22.62
N ALA A 276 25.66 9.45 -23.73
CA ALA A 276 25.84 8.65 -24.95
C ALA A 276 27.29 8.62 -25.47
N PRO A 277 28.07 9.72 -25.46
CA PRO A 277 29.47 9.68 -25.88
C PRO A 277 30.38 8.79 -25.00
N ALA A 278 29.99 8.51 -23.75
CA ALA A 278 30.77 7.67 -22.85
C ALA A 278 30.61 6.17 -23.16
N CYS A 279 29.48 5.77 -23.75
CA CYS A 279 29.19 4.38 -24.12
C CYS A 279 28.34 4.35 -25.41
N PRO A 280 28.91 4.76 -26.56
CA PRO A 280 28.14 5.01 -27.78
C PRO A 280 27.47 3.74 -28.32
N GLU A 281 28.07 2.56 -28.12
CA GLU A 281 27.54 1.30 -28.63
C GLU A 281 26.17 0.94 -28.02
N GLU A 282 25.90 1.42 -26.80
CA GLU A 282 24.72 1.06 -26.03
C GLU A 282 23.75 2.23 -25.84
N LEU A 283 24.28 3.47 -25.73
CA LEU A 283 23.51 4.65 -25.33
C LEU A 283 23.10 5.57 -26.47
N ILE A 284 23.55 5.33 -27.72
CA ILE A 284 22.93 5.94 -28.90
C ILE A 284 21.47 5.50 -29.05
N ALA A 285 21.15 4.28 -28.60
CA ALA A 285 19.79 3.79 -28.40
C ALA A 285 18.81 4.10 -29.55
N PRO A 286 19.07 3.61 -30.78
CA PRO A 286 18.26 3.94 -31.95
C PRO A 286 16.79 3.49 -31.82
N VAL A 287 16.51 2.38 -31.12
CA VAL A 287 15.14 1.91 -30.91
C VAL A 287 14.42 2.83 -29.94
N LEU A 288 15.04 3.18 -28.81
CA LEU A 288 14.50 4.14 -27.85
C LEU A 288 14.18 5.48 -28.53
N ASN A 289 15.15 6.03 -29.27
CA ASN A 289 14.97 7.31 -29.97
C ASN A 289 13.86 7.25 -31.01
N ARG A 290 13.70 6.14 -31.72
CA ARG A 290 12.57 5.94 -32.66
C ARG A 290 11.23 5.96 -31.93
N VAL A 291 11.13 5.32 -30.76
CA VAL A 291 9.88 5.22 -29.99
C VAL A 291 9.51 6.56 -29.34
N LEU A 292 10.47 7.27 -28.73
CA LEU A 292 10.22 8.60 -28.12
C LEU A 292 9.79 9.66 -29.15
N ASN A 293 10.22 9.50 -30.40
CA ASN A 293 9.89 10.39 -31.51
C ASN A 293 8.77 9.84 -32.43
N TYR A 294 8.05 8.80 -31.99
CA TYR A 294 6.97 8.25 -32.81
C TYR A 294 5.78 9.22 -32.87
N GLU A 295 5.52 9.78 -34.05
CA GLU A 295 4.54 10.86 -34.25
C GLU A 295 3.12 10.52 -33.74
N ALA A 296 2.69 9.27 -33.90
CA ALA A 296 1.37 8.85 -33.45
C ALA A 296 1.17 8.95 -31.93
N LEU A 297 2.25 8.95 -31.13
CA LEU A 297 2.16 9.09 -29.67
C LEU A 297 2.02 10.55 -29.22
N LYS A 298 2.50 11.53 -30.00
CA LYS A 298 2.58 12.95 -29.60
C LYS A 298 1.25 13.55 -29.11
N PRO A 299 0.09 13.23 -29.69
CA PRO A 299 -1.19 13.73 -29.19
C PRO A 299 -1.59 13.21 -27.80
N HIS A 300 -1.04 12.07 -27.38
CA HIS A 300 -1.45 11.33 -26.18
C HIS A 300 -0.50 11.49 -25.00
N ILE A 301 0.70 12.02 -25.23
CA ILE A 301 1.75 12.16 -24.21
C ILE A 301 2.01 13.63 -23.85
N TRP A 302 2.47 13.85 -22.63
CA TRP A 302 3.14 15.08 -22.21
C TRP A 302 4.66 15.01 -22.45
N GLY A 303 5.26 13.82 -22.43
CA GLY A 303 6.68 13.59 -22.67
C GLY A 303 7.11 12.16 -22.35
N GLY A 304 8.38 11.85 -22.54
CA GLY A 304 8.90 10.50 -22.32
C GLY A 304 10.43 10.43 -22.27
N LYS A 305 10.94 9.32 -21.73
CA LYS A 305 12.37 9.02 -21.60
C LYS A 305 12.63 7.52 -21.48
N GLY A 306 13.87 7.11 -21.61
CA GLY A 306 14.30 5.76 -21.23
C GLY A 306 14.28 5.54 -19.72
N VAL A 307 14.39 4.26 -19.33
CA VAL A 307 14.28 3.80 -17.94
C VAL A 307 15.50 2.99 -17.52
N GLY A 308 15.92 3.17 -16.27
CA GLY A 308 16.98 2.38 -15.64
C GLY A 308 18.34 2.74 -16.23
N SER A 309 19.10 1.75 -16.70
CA SER A 309 20.40 2.00 -17.34
C SER A 309 20.33 2.65 -18.73
N GLN A 310 19.16 3.15 -19.17
CA GLN A 310 18.94 3.74 -20.51
C GLN A 310 19.22 2.74 -21.64
N GLY A 311 19.53 3.18 -22.86
CA GLY A 311 19.70 2.29 -24.01
C GLY A 311 18.38 1.68 -24.52
N ASP A 312 18.47 0.71 -25.43
CA ASP A 312 17.33 0.07 -26.09
C ASP A 312 16.65 -1.01 -25.21
N GLY A 313 16.40 -0.69 -23.93
CA GLY A 313 15.70 -1.57 -23.00
C GLY A 313 14.23 -1.24 -22.85
N THR A 314 13.96 -0.11 -22.19
CA THR A 314 12.61 0.27 -21.74
C THR A 314 12.45 1.78 -21.86
N ALA A 315 11.29 2.21 -22.34
CA ALA A 315 10.86 3.60 -22.32
C ALA A 315 9.71 3.81 -21.32
N GLN A 316 9.50 5.06 -20.93
CA GLN A 316 8.31 5.49 -20.21
C GLN A 316 7.76 6.77 -20.81
N PHE A 317 6.44 6.90 -20.75
CA PHE A 317 5.71 8.09 -21.16
C PHE A 317 4.78 8.52 -20.04
N ILE A 318 4.61 9.82 -19.90
CA ILE A 318 3.49 10.39 -19.14
C ILE A 318 2.35 10.71 -20.13
N ALA A 319 1.20 10.09 -19.91
CA ALA A 319 0.00 10.25 -20.70
C ALA A 319 -0.83 11.46 -20.22
N ARG A 320 -1.65 12.02 -21.10
CA ARG A 320 -2.49 13.18 -20.77
C ARG A 320 -3.73 12.81 -19.94
N SER A 321 -4.17 11.56 -20.04
CA SER A 321 -5.32 11.02 -19.32
C SER A 321 -5.26 9.49 -19.26
N GLU A 322 -6.17 8.86 -18.52
CA GLU A 322 -6.35 7.40 -18.52
C GLU A 322 -6.70 6.86 -19.92
N ALA A 323 -7.53 7.59 -20.68
CA ALA A 323 -7.90 7.21 -22.03
C ALA A 323 -6.68 7.25 -22.97
N ASP A 324 -5.84 8.29 -22.83
CA ASP A 324 -4.59 8.41 -23.58
C ASP A 324 -3.59 7.32 -23.19
N GLN A 325 -3.57 6.90 -21.92
CA GLN A 325 -2.75 5.77 -21.46
C GLN A 325 -3.09 4.50 -22.24
N GLN A 326 -4.38 4.22 -22.48
CA GLN A 326 -4.80 3.09 -23.30
C GLN A 326 -4.44 3.31 -24.78
N ALA A 327 -4.68 4.50 -25.32
CA ALA A 327 -4.38 4.81 -26.72
C ALA A 327 -2.88 4.62 -27.04
N ILE A 328 -2.00 5.01 -26.13
CA ILE A 328 -0.55 4.80 -26.25
C ILE A 328 -0.23 3.30 -26.35
N ILE A 329 -0.81 2.47 -25.48
CA ILE A 329 -0.59 1.01 -25.50
C ILE A 329 -1.05 0.42 -26.84
N ASP A 330 -2.25 0.78 -27.28
CA ASP A 330 -2.83 0.28 -28.53
C ASP A 330 -1.95 0.67 -29.75
N ILE A 331 -1.43 1.90 -29.77
CA ILE A 331 -0.51 2.37 -30.83
C ILE A 331 0.80 1.58 -30.79
N ILE A 332 1.39 1.39 -29.61
CA ILE A 332 2.67 0.69 -29.44
C ILE A 332 2.55 -0.78 -29.86
N GLU A 333 1.47 -1.46 -29.46
CA GLU A 333 1.23 -2.86 -29.81
C GLU A 333 0.96 -3.01 -31.31
N ARG A 334 0.09 -2.17 -31.87
CA ARG A 334 -0.30 -2.23 -33.28
C ARG A 334 0.85 -1.85 -34.21
N ASP A 335 1.46 -0.69 -33.99
CA ASP A 335 2.36 -0.08 -34.96
C ASP A 335 3.82 -0.46 -34.74
N LEU A 336 4.22 -0.68 -33.49
CA LEU A 336 5.62 -0.93 -33.12
C LEU A 336 5.89 -2.38 -32.69
N GLN A 337 4.84 -3.20 -32.53
CA GLN A 337 4.92 -4.61 -32.12
C GLN A 337 5.69 -4.78 -30.79
N MET A 338 5.48 -3.84 -29.87
CA MET A 338 6.06 -3.78 -28.54
C MET A 338 4.97 -3.91 -27.48
N SER A 339 5.32 -4.15 -26.22
CA SER A 339 4.36 -4.30 -25.13
C SER A 339 4.35 -3.10 -24.20
N GLY A 340 3.15 -2.60 -23.90
CA GLY A 340 2.92 -1.48 -22.97
C GLY A 340 2.33 -1.95 -21.63
N LEU A 341 2.77 -1.35 -20.54
CA LEU A 341 2.27 -1.59 -19.19
C LEU A 341 1.75 -0.28 -18.58
N LYS A 342 0.53 -0.33 -18.03
CA LYS A 342 -0.05 0.79 -17.30
C LYS A 342 0.63 0.96 -15.94
N LEU A 343 0.98 2.20 -15.64
CA LEU A 343 1.34 2.65 -14.32
C LEU A 343 0.51 3.89 -13.99
N THR A 344 -0.27 3.84 -12.92
CA THR A 344 -0.96 5.03 -12.41
C THR A 344 -0.38 5.39 -11.04
N ILE A 345 0.10 6.62 -10.93
CA ILE A 345 0.40 7.24 -9.65
C ILE A 345 -0.89 7.87 -9.17
N PHE A 346 -1.55 7.20 -8.23
CA PHE A 346 -2.84 7.63 -7.73
C PHE A 346 -2.72 8.87 -6.84
N ALA A 347 -3.70 9.76 -6.95
CA ALA A 347 -3.94 10.82 -6.01
C ALA A 347 -4.35 10.24 -4.65
N GLY A 348 -3.93 10.91 -3.57
CA GLY A 348 -4.48 10.67 -2.23
C GLY A 348 -3.51 10.06 -1.21
N ALA A 349 -3.77 10.38 0.05
CA ALA A 349 -3.05 9.86 1.21
C ALA A 349 -3.45 8.39 1.52
N GLN A 350 -2.56 7.59 2.13
CA GLN A 350 -2.96 6.27 2.63
C GLN A 350 -4.04 6.45 3.68
N VAL A 351 -4.92 5.45 3.72
CA VAL A 351 -5.62 5.10 4.94
C VAL A 351 -4.62 4.44 5.88
N ARG A 352 -4.12 5.19 6.87
CA ARG A 352 -3.18 4.68 7.90
C ARG A 352 -3.83 4.55 9.27
N LYS A 353 -4.94 5.25 9.47
CA LYS A 353 -5.63 5.34 10.75
C LYS A 353 -7.00 4.68 10.65
N ALA A 354 -7.35 3.92 11.68
CA ALA A 354 -8.71 3.44 11.88
C ALA A 354 -9.38 4.17 13.04
N VAL A 355 -10.71 4.30 12.97
CA VAL A 355 -11.56 4.85 14.02
C VAL A 355 -12.61 3.80 14.38
N ILE A 356 -12.74 3.52 15.68
CA ILE A 356 -13.73 2.58 16.21
C ILE A 356 -14.58 3.29 17.27
N PRO A 357 -15.84 3.65 16.97
CA PRO A 357 -16.75 4.20 17.96
C PRO A 357 -17.16 3.12 18.98
N ALA A 358 -16.79 3.31 20.24
CA ALA A 358 -17.10 2.44 21.39
C ALA A 358 -17.70 3.24 22.58
N ALA A 359 -18.17 4.45 22.31
CA ALA A 359 -18.62 5.39 23.34
C ALA A 359 -20.12 5.25 23.67
N GLY A 360 -20.87 4.37 23.01
CA GLY A 360 -22.30 4.18 23.26
C GLY A 360 -22.60 3.49 24.60
N PHE A 361 -23.78 3.74 25.18
CA PHE A 361 -24.19 3.09 26.43
C PHE A 361 -24.67 1.64 26.23
N GLY A 362 -25.06 1.27 25.01
CA GLY A 362 -25.57 -0.08 24.72
C GLY A 362 -26.91 -0.37 25.41
N THR A 363 -27.84 0.60 25.40
CA THR A 363 -29.16 0.51 26.06
C THR A 363 -29.94 -0.77 25.73
N ARG A 364 -29.81 -1.27 24.50
CA ARG A 364 -30.44 -2.50 24.01
C ARG A 364 -29.93 -3.80 24.68
N LEU A 365 -28.79 -3.73 25.36
CA LEU A 365 -28.15 -4.83 26.09
C LEU A 365 -28.17 -4.61 27.61
N PHE A 366 -28.90 -3.60 28.09
CA PHE A 366 -29.07 -3.37 29.52
C PHE A 366 -29.83 -4.56 30.17
N PRO A 367 -29.44 -5.03 31.37
CA PRO A 367 -28.45 -4.46 32.30
C PRO A 367 -27.01 -4.94 32.09
N ALA A 368 -26.73 -5.82 31.13
CA ALA A 368 -25.37 -6.33 30.91
C ALA A 368 -24.38 -5.21 30.54
N SER A 369 -24.82 -4.25 29.71
CA SER A 369 -24.00 -3.10 29.31
C SER A 369 -23.64 -2.14 30.45
N LYS A 370 -24.36 -2.19 31.57
CA LYS A 370 -24.02 -1.44 32.79
C LYS A 370 -22.87 -2.10 33.56
N ALA A 371 -22.72 -3.41 33.45
CA ALA A 371 -21.65 -4.14 34.12
C ALA A 371 -20.32 -4.06 33.36
N THR A 372 -20.38 -4.13 32.03
CA THR A 372 -19.22 -3.93 31.15
C THR A 372 -19.69 -3.46 29.79
N LYS A 373 -18.86 -2.72 29.05
CA LYS A 373 -19.20 -2.27 27.70
C LYS A 373 -19.39 -3.44 26.75
N LYS A 374 -20.33 -3.28 25.80
CA LYS A 374 -20.64 -4.33 24.81
C LYS A 374 -19.42 -4.69 23.96
N GLU A 375 -18.56 -3.72 23.69
CA GLU A 375 -17.30 -3.90 22.96
C GLU A 375 -16.31 -4.79 23.73
N LEU A 376 -16.47 -4.94 25.04
CA LEU A 376 -15.69 -5.84 25.89
C LEU A 376 -16.37 -7.21 26.08
N PHE A 377 -17.51 -7.46 25.45
CA PHE A 377 -18.17 -8.77 25.53
C PHE A 377 -17.35 -9.85 24.81
N PRO A 378 -17.32 -11.08 25.34
CA PRO A 378 -16.50 -12.15 24.80
C PRO A 378 -17.15 -12.80 23.56
N ILE A 379 -16.37 -12.96 22.50
CA ILE A 379 -16.71 -13.70 21.30
C ILE A 379 -15.69 -14.82 21.11
N VAL A 380 -16.16 -16.05 20.83
CA VAL A 380 -15.27 -17.17 20.54
C VAL A 380 -14.85 -17.12 19.08
N ASP A 381 -13.56 -16.94 18.83
CA ASP A 381 -12.97 -16.88 17.50
C ASP A 381 -12.67 -18.29 16.95
N ARG A 382 -12.29 -18.40 15.67
CA ARG A 382 -11.95 -19.66 14.97
C ARG A 382 -10.82 -20.44 15.66
N ASP A 383 -9.91 -19.73 16.33
CA ASP A 383 -8.83 -20.33 17.13
C ASP A 383 -9.33 -20.94 18.46
N GLY A 384 -10.62 -20.77 18.78
CA GLY A 384 -11.24 -21.25 20.01
C GLY A 384 -11.02 -20.35 21.21
N ILE A 385 -10.35 -19.20 21.04
CA ILE A 385 -10.10 -18.23 22.10
C ILE A 385 -11.33 -17.32 22.22
N ALA A 386 -11.81 -17.12 23.45
CA ALA A 386 -12.79 -16.09 23.74
C ALA A 386 -12.09 -14.73 23.84
N LYS A 387 -12.35 -13.84 22.88
CA LYS A 387 -11.74 -12.51 22.77
C LYS A 387 -12.81 -11.43 22.97
N PRO A 388 -12.50 -10.31 23.65
CA PRO A 388 -13.37 -9.14 23.62
C PRO A 388 -13.62 -8.68 22.18
N ALA A 389 -14.86 -8.32 21.85
CA ALA A 389 -15.21 -7.94 20.48
C ALA A 389 -14.32 -6.80 19.92
N ILE A 390 -13.97 -5.81 20.73
CA ILE A 390 -13.07 -4.72 20.34
C ILE A 390 -11.71 -5.23 19.87
N LEU A 391 -11.19 -6.31 20.45
CA LEU A 391 -9.93 -6.91 20.05
C LEU A 391 -10.01 -7.49 18.64
N LEU A 392 -11.13 -8.13 18.29
CA LEU A 392 -11.36 -8.66 16.95
C LEU A 392 -11.40 -7.53 15.91
N ILE A 393 -12.02 -6.39 16.24
CA ILE A 393 -12.08 -5.21 15.36
C ILE A 393 -10.68 -4.59 15.19
N VAL A 394 -9.90 -4.49 16.26
CA VAL A 394 -8.50 -4.03 16.20
C VAL A 394 -7.64 -5.00 15.38
N GLU A 395 -7.77 -6.32 15.57
CA GLU A 395 -7.06 -7.33 14.78
C GLU A 395 -7.40 -7.21 13.28
N GLU A 396 -8.67 -6.99 12.94
CA GLU A 396 -9.14 -6.74 11.56
C GLU A 396 -8.55 -5.46 10.95
N ALA A 397 -8.52 -4.35 11.70
CA ALA A 397 -7.93 -3.08 11.26
C ALA A 397 -6.42 -3.21 11.01
N LEU A 398 -5.69 -3.83 11.95
CA LEU A 398 -4.25 -4.03 11.82
C LEU A 398 -3.90 -5.00 10.67
N ALA A 399 -4.73 -6.02 10.43
CA ALA A 399 -4.59 -6.90 9.28
C ALA A 399 -4.75 -6.16 7.94
N ALA A 400 -5.56 -5.10 7.90
CA ALA A 400 -5.70 -4.22 6.74
C ALA A 400 -4.56 -3.19 6.58
N GLY A 401 -3.54 -3.24 7.44
CA GLY A 401 -2.36 -2.39 7.34
C GLY A 401 -2.46 -1.04 8.05
N MET A 402 -3.43 -0.87 8.95
CA MET A 402 -3.52 0.35 9.77
C MET A 402 -2.30 0.46 10.71
N GLU A 403 -1.72 1.66 10.76
CA GLU A 403 -0.59 2.00 11.62
C GLU A 403 -1.08 2.40 13.02
N GLU A 404 -2.25 3.04 13.09
CA GLU A 404 -2.86 3.53 14.32
C GLU A 404 -4.37 3.21 14.35
N VAL A 405 -4.88 2.83 15.52
CA VAL A 405 -6.30 2.57 15.75
C VAL A 405 -6.80 3.47 16.88
N ILE A 406 -7.74 4.35 16.58
CA ILE A 406 -8.34 5.30 17.51
C ILE A 406 -9.67 4.75 17.98
N ILE A 407 -9.78 4.43 19.26
CA ILE A 407 -11.02 3.97 19.87
C ILE A 407 -11.69 5.16 20.56
N ILE A 408 -12.94 5.43 20.19
CA ILE A 408 -13.71 6.51 20.79
C ILE A 408 -14.46 5.96 21.99
N VAL A 409 -14.21 6.49 23.17
CA VAL A 409 -14.77 6.01 24.44
C VAL A 409 -15.41 7.16 25.21
N GLN A 410 -16.25 6.84 26.20
CA GLN A 410 -16.60 7.83 27.22
C GLN A 410 -15.49 7.92 28.26
N GLU A 411 -15.43 9.05 28.96
CA GLU A 411 -14.42 9.30 29.99
C GLU A 411 -14.45 8.26 31.12
N GLU A 412 -15.65 7.83 31.53
CA GLU A 412 -15.85 6.82 32.57
C GLU A 412 -15.37 5.41 32.19
N ASP A 413 -15.33 5.10 30.90
CA ASP A 413 -14.97 3.77 30.39
C ASP A 413 -13.51 3.67 29.98
N LEU A 414 -12.84 4.81 29.79
CA LEU A 414 -11.45 4.89 29.36
C LEU A 414 -10.51 3.99 30.17
N PRO A 415 -10.59 3.92 31.52
CA PRO A 415 -9.72 3.05 32.30
C PRO A 415 -9.85 1.56 31.93
N ALA A 416 -11.04 1.08 31.58
CA ALA A 416 -11.26 -0.32 31.23
C ALA A 416 -10.57 -0.68 29.89
N PHE A 417 -10.68 0.19 28.88
CA PHE A 417 -10.00 -0.02 27.61
C PHE A 417 -8.49 0.17 27.71
N GLN A 418 -8.01 1.15 28.47
CA GLN A 418 -6.59 1.35 28.73
C GLN A 418 -5.97 0.15 29.44
N SER A 419 -6.63 -0.35 30.50
CA SER A 419 -6.17 -1.55 31.20
C SER A 419 -6.07 -2.74 30.25
N PHE A 420 -7.07 -2.95 29.40
CA PHE A 420 -7.08 -4.07 28.47
C PHE A 420 -5.96 -4.03 27.42
N PHE A 421 -5.70 -2.87 26.80
CA PHE A 421 -4.71 -2.76 25.72
C PHE A 421 -3.29 -2.41 26.22
N SER A 422 -3.14 -1.76 27.37
CA SER A 422 -1.87 -1.16 27.78
C SER A 422 -1.28 -1.76 29.07
N GLU A 423 -2.05 -2.45 29.91
CA GLU A 423 -1.53 -3.01 31.15
C GLU A 423 -1.09 -4.46 30.97
N GLN A 424 0.08 -4.79 31.53
CA GLN A 424 0.58 -6.16 31.53
C GLN A 424 -0.17 -7.00 32.57
N VAL A 425 -0.49 -8.24 32.20
CA VAL A 425 -0.98 -9.25 33.15
C VAL A 425 0.02 -9.38 34.31
N SER A 426 -0.48 -9.41 35.56
CA SER A 426 0.39 -9.56 36.72
C SER A 426 1.32 -10.77 36.57
N ILE A 427 2.58 -10.66 37.04
CA ILE A 427 3.58 -11.73 36.90
C ILE A 427 3.06 -13.07 37.45
N GLU A 428 2.31 -13.03 38.55
CA GLU A 428 1.70 -14.21 39.14
C GLU A 428 0.69 -14.89 38.20
N ASN A 429 -0.18 -14.11 37.56
CA ASN A 429 -1.16 -14.65 36.62
C ASN A 429 -0.52 -15.04 35.30
N TYR A 430 0.45 -14.27 34.81
CA TYR A 430 1.20 -14.56 33.59
C TYR A 430 1.90 -15.93 33.67
N ASN A 431 2.52 -16.23 34.81
CA ASN A 431 3.19 -17.53 35.03
C ASN A 431 2.22 -18.72 35.13
N LYS A 432 0.92 -18.46 35.37
CA LYS A 432 -0.13 -19.49 35.34
C LYS A 432 -0.69 -19.72 33.93
N LEU A 433 -0.41 -18.84 32.98
CA LEU A 433 -0.88 -19.00 31.60
C LEU A 433 -0.08 -20.09 30.87
N PRO A 434 -0.76 -20.95 30.09
CA PRO A 434 -0.13 -21.74 29.05
C PRO A 434 0.73 -20.88 28.11
N ARG A 435 1.78 -21.45 27.53
CA ARG A 435 2.73 -20.73 26.66
C ARG A 435 2.06 -19.95 25.53
N HIS A 436 1.06 -20.52 24.85
CA HIS A 436 0.37 -19.83 23.76
C HIS A 436 -0.40 -18.58 24.23
N PHE A 437 -0.87 -18.55 25.48
CA PHE A 437 -1.51 -17.36 26.07
C PHE A 437 -0.50 -16.36 26.61
N GLN A 438 0.70 -16.79 27.02
CA GLN A 438 1.82 -15.89 27.31
C GLN A 438 2.24 -15.13 26.04
N GLU A 439 2.40 -15.85 24.93
CA GLU A 439 2.69 -15.27 23.60
C GLU A 439 1.56 -14.32 23.16
N TYR A 440 0.29 -14.69 23.38
CA TYR A 440 -0.84 -13.81 23.07
C TYR A 440 -0.88 -12.56 23.95
N ALA A 441 -0.54 -12.66 25.23
CA ALA A 441 -0.47 -11.51 26.14
C ALA A 441 0.60 -10.50 25.70
N GLN A 442 1.74 -10.97 25.19
CA GLN A 442 2.75 -10.09 24.59
C GLN A 442 2.21 -9.42 23.32
N LYS A 443 1.58 -10.20 22.42
CA LYS A 443 0.96 -9.68 21.18
C LYS A 443 -0.10 -8.61 21.49
N LEU A 444 -0.89 -8.78 22.55
CA LEU A 444 -1.91 -7.82 22.97
C LEU A 444 -1.28 -6.45 23.31
N LEU A 445 -0.18 -6.43 24.06
CA LEU A 445 0.55 -5.20 24.38
C LEU A 445 1.16 -4.55 23.14
N GLU A 446 1.69 -5.34 22.21
CA GLU A 446 2.22 -4.83 20.93
C GLU A 446 1.13 -4.18 20.08
N MET A 447 -0.07 -4.77 20.03
CA MET A 447 -1.23 -4.14 19.41
C MET A 447 -1.63 -2.86 20.17
N GLY A 448 -1.60 -2.90 21.50
CA GLY A 448 -1.91 -1.75 22.35
C GLY A 448 -1.04 -0.52 22.12
N GLN A 449 0.23 -0.69 21.69
CA GLN A 449 1.10 0.43 21.32
C GLN A 449 0.57 1.24 20.13
N LYS A 450 -0.25 0.61 19.27
CA LYS A 450 -0.91 1.21 18.11
C LYS A 450 -2.31 1.75 18.42
N VAL A 451 -2.82 1.50 19.63
CA VAL A 451 -4.16 1.96 20.05
C VAL A 451 -4.05 3.33 20.71
N LYS A 452 -4.91 4.26 20.28
CA LYS A 452 -5.13 5.58 20.89
C LYS A 452 -6.59 5.71 21.28
N PHE A 453 -6.87 6.65 22.18
CA PHE A 453 -8.22 6.90 22.67
C PHE A 453 -8.65 8.34 22.36
N SER A 454 -9.86 8.50 21.84
CA SER A 454 -10.57 9.78 21.77
C SER A 454 -11.73 9.75 22.76
N ILE A 455 -11.96 10.86 23.45
CA ILE A 455 -13.03 10.95 24.45
C ILE A 455 -14.24 11.63 23.83
N GLN A 456 -15.37 10.94 23.80
CA GLN A 456 -16.68 11.52 23.57
C GLN A 456 -17.34 11.82 24.92
N ARG A 457 -17.39 13.11 25.29
CA ARG A 457 -17.97 13.55 26.57
C ARG A 457 -19.50 13.37 26.63
N THR A 458 -20.19 13.61 25.52
CA THR A 458 -21.66 13.52 25.45
C THR A 458 -22.08 12.63 24.28
N GLN A 459 -23.01 11.70 24.54
CA GLN A 459 -23.51 10.72 23.57
C GLN A 459 -24.61 11.33 22.69
N GLU A 460 -24.22 12.12 21.70
CA GLU A 460 -25.16 12.83 20.84
C GLU A 460 -25.40 12.18 19.46
N GLY A 461 -24.94 10.94 19.27
CA GLY A 461 -25.07 10.20 18.02
C GLY A 461 -23.73 9.74 17.43
N LEU A 462 -23.81 8.92 16.38
CA LEU A 462 -22.64 8.34 15.70
C LEU A 462 -21.80 9.42 14.98
N GLY A 463 -22.43 10.41 14.37
CA GLY A 463 -21.74 11.52 13.72
C GLY A 463 -20.92 12.33 14.71
N HIS A 464 -21.49 12.66 15.87
CA HIS A 464 -20.76 13.33 16.95
C HIS A 464 -19.62 12.49 17.51
N ALA A 465 -19.81 11.16 17.64
CA ALA A 465 -18.74 10.26 18.02
C ALA A 465 -17.57 10.37 17.03
N VAL A 466 -17.82 10.18 15.73
CA VAL A 466 -16.78 10.28 14.69
C VAL A 466 -16.08 11.64 14.71
N TYR A 467 -16.83 12.74 14.86
CA TYR A 467 -16.27 14.09 14.95
C TYR A 467 -15.29 14.29 16.13
N SER A 468 -15.44 13.56 17.24
CA SER A 468 -14.51 13.65 18.37
C SER A 468 -13.11 13.12 18.05
N ALA A 469 -12.94 12.35 16.97
CA ALA A 469 -11.64 11.85 16.53
C ALA A 469 -10.90 12.80 15.57
N ARG A 470 -11.51 13.92 15.14
CA ARG A 470 -10.98 14.78 14.07
C ARG A 470 -9.54 15.25 14.30
N GLU A 471 -9.18 15.61 15.53
CA GLU A 471 -7.83 16.10 15.87
C GLU A 471 -6.77 15.00 15.77
N LEU A 472 -7.13 13.77 16.18
CA LEU A 472 -6.23 12.61 16.08
C LEU A 472 -6.09 12.12 14.65
N ILE A 473 -7.15 12.26 13.83
CA ILE A 473 -7.10 11.90 12.41
C ILE A 473 -6.30 12.93 11.60
N GLY A 474 -6.59 14.22 11.77
CA GLY A 474 -6.02 15.29 10.98
C GLY A 474 -6.60 15.33 9.57
N SER A 475 -5.77 15.62 8.57
CA SER A 475 -6.18 15.77 7.17
C SER A 475 -5.98 14.51 6.31
N GLU A 476 -6.06 13.33 6.90
CA GLU A 476 -5.87 12.05 6.21
C GLU A 476 -7.19 11.26 6.10
N PRO A 477 -7.39 10.46 5.03
CA PRO A 477 -8.51 9.54 4.99
C PRO A 477 -8.33 8.44 6.05
N PHE A 478 -9.44 7.92 6.56
CA PHE A 478 -9.42 6.97 7.68
C PHE A 478 -10.43 5.84 7.49
N LEU A 479 -10.10 4.68 8.05
CA LEU A 479 -10.97 3.50 8.09
C LEU A 479 -11.90 3.63 9.30
N LEU A 480 -13.19 3.87 9.10
CA LEU A 480 -14.20 3.79 10.15
C LEU A 480 -14.73 2.36 10.24
N MET A 481 -14.73 1.79 11.45
CA MET A 481 -15.31 0.48 11.74
C MET A 481 -16.27 0.59 12.91
N LEU A 482 -17.52 0.13 12.75
CA LEU A 482 -18.49 0.20 13.85
C LEU A 482 -18.11 -0.75 14.99
N GLY A 483 -18.13 -0.26 16.23
CA GLY A 483 -17.68 -0.99 17.43
C GLY A 483 -18.54 -2.18 17.83
N ASP A 484 -19.76 -2.29 17.29
CA ASP A 484 -20.67 -3.41 17.52
C ASP A 484 -20.77 -4.39 16.35
N HIS A 485 -19.86 -4.28 15.38
CA HIS A 485 -19.80 -5.16 14.25
C HIS A 485 -18.43 -5.83 14.16
N ILE A 486 -18.44 -7.16 14.06
CA ILE A 486 -17.24 -7.97 13.80
C ILE A 486 -17.37 -8.63 12.43
N TYR A 487 -16.23 -8.89 11.81
CA TYR A 487 -16.15 -9.20 10.39
C TYR A 487 -15.45 -10.53 10.14
N ARG A 488 -15.91 -11.25 9.13
CA ARG A 488 -15.25 -12.45 8.64
C ARG A 488 -15.19 -12.44 7.12
N SER A 489 -13.99 -12.49 6.57
CA SER A 489 -13.81 -12.67 5.13
C SER A 489 -14.01 -14.13 4.72
N ASP A 490 -14.57 -14.33 3.52
CA ASP A 490 -14.63 -15.63 2.85
C ASP A 490 -13.35 -15.91 2.03
N SER A 491 -12.39 -14.97 2.04
CA SER A 491 -11.08 -15.08 1.37
C SER A 491 -9.91 -14.78 2.32
N ASP A 492 -8.68 -14.92 1.83
CA ASP A 492 -7.46 -14.61 2.61
C ASP A 492 -7.24 -13.11 2.84
N ARG A 493 -8.02 -12.23 2.21
CA ARG A 493 -7.97 -10.78 2.41
C ARG A 493 -9.01 -10.39 3.45
N SER A 494 -8.63 -9.60 4.47
CA SER A 494 -9.63 -9.13 5.45
C SER A 494 -10.70 -8.27 4.78
N CYS A 495 -11.88 -8.13 5.40
CA CYS A 495 -12.94 -7.28 4.85
C CYS A 495 -12.46 -5.83 4.75
N ALA A 496 -11.75 -5.35 5.77
CA ALA A 496 -11.16 -4.02 5.78
C ALA A 496 -10.10 -3.84 4.67
N GLN A 497 -9.29 -4.86 4.37
CA GLN A 497 -8.32 -4.82 3.27
C GLN A 497 -9.02 -4.66 1.91
N GLN A 498 -10.17 -5.31 1.70
CA GLN A 498 -10.95 -5.17 0.47
C GLN A 498 -11.40 -3.71 0.25
N LEU A 499 -11.76 -2.99 1.32
CA LEU A 499 -12.08 -1.56 1.23
C LEU A 499 -10.83 -0.74 0.88
N VAL A 500 -9.69 -0.99 1.52
CA VAL A 500 -8.44 -0.25 1.25
C VAL A 500 -8.03 -0.39 -0.21
N GLU A 501 -8.12 -1.62 -0.75
CA GLU A 501 -7.88 -1.89 -2.17
C GLU A 501 -8.84 -1.10 -3.06
N ALA A 502 -10.14 -1.07 -2.73
CA ALA A 502 -11.13 -0.29 -3.47
C ALA A 502 -10.88 1.22 -3.39
N PHE A 503 -10.53 1.77 -2.22
CA PHE A 503 -10.22 3.19 -2.06
C PHE A 503 -9.01 3.60 -2.91
N ASN A 504 -7.94 2.79 -2.88
CA ASN A 504 -6.75 3.04 -3.67
C ASN A 504 -7.01 3.03 -5.18
N GLN A 505 -7.99 2.23 -5.64
CA GLN A 505 -8.39 2.20 -7.05
C GLN A 505 -9.30 3.38 -7.43
N GLN A 506 -10.21 3.78 -6.53
CA GLN A 506 -11.26 4.75 -6.82
C GLN A 506 -10.89 6.20 -6.51
N GLY A 507 -9.95 6.44 -5.59
CA GLY A 507 -9.52 7.80 -5.19
C GLY A 507 -10.60 8.64 -4.47
N ARG A 508 -11.72 8.03 -4.09
CA ARG A 508 -12.87 8.64 -3.40
C ARG A 508 -13.34 7.77 -2.24
N SER A 509 -14.12 8.33 -1.33
CA SER A 509 -14.61 7.60 -0.15
C SER A 509 -15.35 6.31 -0.54
N VAL A 510 -15.13 5.24 0.23
CA VAL A 510 -15.63 3.90 -0.05
C VAL A 510 -16.37 3.32 1.14
N VAL A 511 -17.45 2.58 0.90
CA VAL A 511 -18.18 1.84 1.94
C VAL A 511 -18.37 0.38 1.55
N GLY A 512 -18.19 -0.52 2.51
CA GLY A 512 -18.55 -1.92 2.32
C GLY A 512 -20.07 -2.08 2.25
N MET A 513 -20.56 -2.95 1.39
CA MET A 513 -21.98 -3.25 1.23
C MET A 513 -22.25 -4.74 1.33
N ARG A 514 -23.47 -5.08 1.74
CA ARG A 514 -24.04 -6.42 1.67
C ARG A 514 -25.47 -6.38 1.18
N LYS A 515 -25.90 -7.49 0.58
CA LYS A 515 -27.31 -7.74 0.30
C LYS A 515 -28.05 -8.06 1.60
N THR A 516 -29.26 -7.52 1.73
CA THR A 516 -30.13 -7.70 2.88
C THR A 516 -31.58 -7.80 2.40
N ALA A 517 -32.34 -8.73 2.97
CA ALA A 517 -33.75 -8.91 2.66
C ALA A 517 -34.56 -7.66 3.04
N GLU A 518 -35.62 -7.36 2.29
CA GLU A 518 -36.49 -6.20 2.53
C GLU A 518 -37.02 -6.09 3.96
N SER A 519 -37.28 -7.22 4.63
CA SER A 519 -37.78 -7.25 6.02
C SER A 519 -36.80 -6.67 7.04
N ASP A 520 -35.51 -6.61 6.70
CA ASP A 520 -34.44 -6.34 7.67
C ASP A 520 -33.83 -4.95 7.50
N ILE A 521 -34.18 -4.22 6.43
CA ILE A 521 -33.55 -2.94 6.05
C ILE A 521 -33.77 -1.82 7.08
N ALA A 522 -34.86 -1.89 7.87
CA ALA A 522 -35.17 -0.90 8.90
C ALA A 522 -34.09 -0.84 10.03
N ASN A 523 -33.18 -1.81 10.07
CA ASN A 523 -32.10 -1.86 11.04
C ASN A 523 -30.78 -1.24 10.54
N PHE A 524 -30.69 -0.92 9.24
CA PHE A 524 -29.42 -0.57 8.60
C PHE A 524 -29.54 0.66 7.70
N GLY A 525 -28.44 1.40 7.57
CA GLY A 525 -28.30 2.32 6.45
C GLY A 525 -28.39 1.55 5.13
N THR A 526 -29.13 2.10 4.17
CA THR A 526 -29.38 1.50 2.85
C THR A 526 -28.91 2.46 1.78
N VAL A 527 -28.37 1.93 0.69
CA VAL A 527 -27.84 2.73 -0.43
C VAL A 527 -28.47 2.30 -1.75
N THR A 528 -28.53 3.25 -2.69
CA THR A 528 -28.78 2.97 -4.11
C THR A 528 -27.73 3.60 -5.00
N GLY A 529 -27.64 3.14 -6.24
CA GLY A 529 -26.63 3.62 -7.19
C GLY A 529 -26.59 2.83 -8.48
N ASN A 530 -25.54 3.11 -9.27
CA ASN A 530 -25.31 2.46 -10.56
C ASN A 530 -24.09 1.53 -10.47
N TRP A 531 -24.23 0.30 -10.94
CA TRP A 531 -23.12 -0.66 -11.00
C TRP A 531 -22.03 -0.20 -11.99
N VAL A 532 -20.77 -0.40 -11.61
CA VAL A 532 -19.59 -0.06 -12.40
C VAL A 532 -18.75 -1.33 -12.56
N GLY A 533 -18.59 -1.83 -13.79
CA GLY A 533 -17.73 -3.00 -14.06
C GLY A 533 -18.26 -4.33 -13.50
N GLY A 534 -19.59 -4.49 -13.38
CA GLY A 534 -20.24 -5.67 -12.81
C GLY A 534 -20.79 -5.43 -11.39
N ASN A 535 -21.16 -6.49 -10.68
CA ASN A 535 -21.92 -6.41 -9.41
C ASN A 535 -21.06 -6.29 -8.14
N GLN A 536 -19.83 -5.79 -8.27
CA GLN A 536 -18.88 -5.66 -7.16
C GLN A 536 -18.69 -4.21 -6.71
N LEU A 537 -18.77 -3.25 -7.63
CA LEU A 537 -18.52 -1.84 -7.36
C LEU A 537 -19.73 -1.00 -7.78
N LEU A 538 -20.27 -0.22 -6.86
CA LEU A 538 -21.43 0.65 -7.06
C LEU A 538 -21.00 2.11 -6.97
N ASN A 539 -21.39 2.93 -7.94
CA ASN A 539 -21.38 4.38 -7.79
C ASN A 539 -22.64 4.80 -7.02
N ILE A 540 -22.48 5.15 -5.74
CA ILE A 540 -23.61 5.44 -4.85
C ILE A 540 -24.24 6.79 -5.23
N THR A 541 -25.56 6.81 -5.37
CA THR A 541 -26.35 8.00 -5.68
C THR A 541 -27.19 8.48 -4.49
N GLU A 542 -27.37 7.65 -3.47
CA GLU A 542 -28.12 8.02 -2.26
C GLU A 542 -27.72 7.15 -1.06
N PHE A 543 -27.68 7.77 0.12
CA PHE A 543 -27.68 7.10 1.41
C PHE A 543 -28.97 7.40 2.16
N ALA A 544 -29.61 6.36 2.73
CA ALA A 544 -30.78 6.50 3.58
C ALA A 544 -30.53 5.80 4.93
N GLU A 545 -30.69 6.55 6.04
CA GLU A 545 -30.61 5.99 7.39
C GLU A 545 -31.91 5.25 7.73
N LYS A 546 -31.82 3.93 7.94
CA LYS A 546 -32.93 3.07 8.41
C LYS A 546 -34.27 3.39 7.72
N PRO A 547 -34.33 3.30 6.38
CA PRO A 547 -35.51 3.70 5.64
C PRO A 547 -36.72 2.83 5.98
N THR A 548 -37.92 3.38 5.80
CA THR A 548 -39.13 2.57 5.77
C THR A 548 -39.16 1.69 4.52
N ILE A 549 -39.87 0.56 4.59
CA ILE A 549 -40.05 -0.34 3.43
C ILE A 549 -40.66 0.41 2.24
N GLU A 550 -41.62 1.29 2.50
CA GLU A 550 -42.26 2.12 1.47
C GLU A 550 -41.24 3.04 0.78
N TYR A 551 -40.44 3.79 1.57
CA TYR A 551 -39.40 4.65 1.03
C TYR A 551 -38.37 3.88 0.21
N ALA A 552 -37.94 2.71 0.70
CA ALA A 552 -36.97 1.88 0.02
C ALA A 552 -37.48 1.36 -1.33
N ARG A 553 -38.75 0.92 -1.39
CA ARG A 553 -39.38 0.45 -2.63
C ARG A 553 -39.46 1.53 -3.69
N ASP A 554 -39.65 2.78 -3.30
CA ASP A 554 -39.83 3.88 -4.25
C ASP A 554 -38.48 4.50 -4.68
N ASN A 555 -37.48 4.53 -3.79
CA ASN A 555 -36.27 5.33 -4.00
C ASN A 555 -34.97 4.53 -4.01
N LEU A 556 -34.91 3.34 -3.40
CA LEU A 556 -33.65 2.63 -3.13
C LEU A 556 -33.48 1.33 -3.91
N ARG A 557 -34.29 1.11 -4.95
CA ARG A 557 -34.17 -0.08 -5.81
C ARG A 557 -32.92 -0.03 -6.69
N ILE A 558 -32.35 -1.20 -6.90
CA ILE A 558 -31.26 -1.43 -7.84
C ILE A 558 -31.66 -2.62 -8.73
N ASP A 559 -31.45 -2.49 -10.03
CA ASP A 559 -31.77 -3.55 -10.99
C ASP A 559 -31.01 -4.86 -10.66
N GLY A 560 -31.73 -5.98 -10.68
CA GLY A 560 -31.19 -7.31 -10.36
C GLY A 560 -31.10 -7.67 -8.88
N LEU A 561 -31.74 -6.90 -8.00
CA LEU A 561 -31.90 -7.18 -6.56
C LEU A 561 -33.38 -7.22 -6.16
N GLU A 562 -34.22 -8.00 -6.85
CA GLU A 562 -35.64 -8.06 -6.52
C GLU A 562 -35.88 -8.67 -5.12
N GLY A 563 -36.45 -7.87 -4.20
CA GLY A 563 -36.71 -8.29 -2.82
C GLY A 563 -35.53 -8.16 -1.86
N GLU A 564 -34.38 -7.67 -2.36
CA GLU A 564 -33.19 -7.39 -1.58
C GLU A 564 -32.73 -5.94 -1.78
N TYR A 565 -32.00 -5.40 -0.80
CA TYR A 565 -31.40 -4.07 -0.87
C TYR A 565 -29.93 -4.13 -0.48
N LEU A 566 -29.16 -3.13 -0.91
CA LEU A 566 -27.78 -2.97 -0.48
C LEU A 566 -27.75 -2.13 0.80
N THR A 567 -27.22 -2.75 1.86
CA THR A 567 -27.10 -2.11 3.18
C THR A 567 -25.63 -1.96 3.55
N LEU A 568 -25.35 -0.97 4.42
CA LEU A 568 -24.01 -0.65 4.86
C LEU A 568 -23.41 -1.80 5.68
N PHE A 569 -22.21 -2.23 5.31
CA PHE A 569 -21.49 -3.33 5.96
C PHE A 569 -20.85 -2.94 7.30
N GLY A 570 -20.81 -1.65 7.66
CA GLY A 570 -20.22 -1.17 8.91
C GLY A 570 -18.72 -0.87 8.84
N GLN A 571 -18.12 -0.98 7.66
CA GLN A 571 -16.76 -0.52 7.36
C GLN A 571 -16.81 0.56 6.28
N TYR A 572 -16.05 1.62 6.48
CA TYR A 572 -15.98 2.77 5.57
C TYR A 572 -14.54 3.26 5.48
N ILE A 573 -14.13 3.74 4.32
CA ILE A 573 -12.98 4.61 4.18
C ILE A 573 -13.50 5.99 3.81
N ILE A 574 -13.25 6.96 4.66
CA ILE A 574 -13.85 8.29 4.56
C ILE A 574 -12.73 9.32 4.45
N LYS A 575 -12.88 10.25 3.51
CA LYS A 575 -11.98 11.41 3.40
C LYS A 575 -12.26 12.43 4.53
N PRO A 576 -11.24 13.21 4.96
CA PRO A 576 -11.34 14.09 6.13
C PRO A 576 -12.40 15.21 6.02
N GLN A 577 -12.84 15.56 4.81
CA GLN A 577 -13.92 16.52 4.55
C GLN A 577 -15.22 16.18 5.30
N ILE A 578 -15.42 14.92 5.67
CA ILE A 578 -16.54 14.52 6.54
C ILE A 578 -16.60 15.32 7.84
N PHE A 579 -15.44 15.72 8.38
CA PHE A 579 -15.38 16.48 9.63
C PHE A 579 -15.95 17.89 9.47
N ASP A 580 -15.78 18.52 8.30
CA ASP A 580 -16.34 19.85 8.02
C ASP A 580 -17.87 19.79 8.01
N TYR A 581 -18.45 18.74 7.40
CA TYR A 581 -19.91 18.57 7.39
C TYR A 581 -20.46 18.20 8.77
N LEU A 582 -19.74 17.37 9.53
CA LEU A 582 -20.11 17.04 10.90
C LEU A 582 -20.03 18.26 11.82
N GLU A 583 -19.01 19.10 11.66
CA GLU A 583 -18.89 20.38 12.37
C GLU A 583 -20.10 21.27 12.08
N GLU A 584 -20.43 21.46 10.81
CA GLU A 584 -21.59 22.26 10.40
C GLU A 584 -22.90 21.72 10.99
N HIS A 585 -23.10 20.40 10.97
CA HIS A 585 -24.29 19.78 11.57
C HIS A 585 -24.36 20.04 13.08
N ILE A 586 -23.24 19.92 13.78
CA ILE A 586 -23.14 20.14 15.23
C ILE A 586 -23.40 21.62 15.57
N GLU A 587 -22.73 22.55 14.89
CA GLU A 587 -22.86 23.99 15.12
C GLU A 587 -24.28 24.49 14.83
N ASN A 588 -24.94 23.95 13.80
CA ASN A 588 -26.30 24.32 13.43
C ASN A 588 -27.39 23.44 14.07
N ASN A 589 -27.01 22.49 14.94
CA ASN A 589 -27.91 21.56 15.61
C ASN A 589 -28.83 20.77 14.66
N VAL A 590 -28.30 20.34 13.51
CA VAL A 590 -29.00 19.53 12.52
C VAL A 590 -29.02 18.07 12.99
N ARG A 591 -30.19 17.57 13.38
CA ARG A 591 -30.37 16.23 13.96
C ARG A 591 -31.42 15.42 13.22
N GLU A 592 -31.15 14.13 13.10
CA GLU A 592 -32.09 13.13 12.59
C GLU A 592 -32.41 12.16 13.71
N HIS A 593 -33.70 11.98 14.00
CA HIS A 593 -34.18 11.19 15.13
C HIS A 593 -33.58 11.60 16.50
N GLY A 594 -33.23 12.88 16.65
CA GLY A 594 -32.67 13.45 17.89
C GLY A 594 -31.15 13.33 18.03
N GLU A 595 -30.46 12.75 17.05
CA GLU A 595 -29.01 12.51 17.07
C GLU A 595 -28.31 13.19 15.89
N PHE A 596 -27.03 13.52 16.09
CA PHE A 596 -26.12 13.85 14.99
C PHE A 596 -25.74 12.57 14.26
N GLN A 597 -26.43 12.30 13.14
CA GLN A 597 -26.20 11.10 12.33
C GLN A 597 -24.99 11.27 11.41
N LEU A 598 -24.26 10.17 11.20
CA LEU A 598 -23.18 10.12 10.21
C LEU A 598 -23.72 10.06 8.78
N THR A 599 -24.86 9.38 8.58
CA THR A 599 -25.43 9.09 7.26
C THR A 599 -25.76 10.34 6.45
N SER A 600 -26.27 11.39 7.09
CA SER A 600 -26.55 12.66 6.43
C SER A 600 -25.28 13.40 5.98
N ALA A 601 -24.22 13.36 6.79
CA ALA A 601 -22.92 13.90 6.42
C ALA A 601 -22.26 13.09 5.28
N LEU A 602 -22.44 11.76 5.27
CA LEU A 602 -21.99 10.90 4.16
C LEU A 602 -22.72 11.20 2.86
N ASP A 603 -24.05 11.44 2.89
CA ASP A 603 -24.81 11.79 1.69
C ASP A 603 -24.37 13.14 1.12
N ARG A 604 -24.03 14.11 1.99
CA ARG A 604 -23.42 15.37 1.55
C ARG A 604 -22.05 15.17 0.92
N LEU A 605 -21.16 14.43 1.58
CA LEU A 605 -19.84 14.09 1.02
C LEU A 605 -19.97 13.38 -0.34
N ARG A 606 -20.94 12.48 -0.49
CA ARG A 606 -21.24 11.83 -1.77
C ARG A 606 -21.70 12.82 -2.84
N LYS A 607 -22.53 13.82 -2.52
CA LYS A 607 -22.97 14.84 -3.48
C LYS A 607 -21.81 15.70 -3.99
N GLU A 608 -20.81 15.95 -3.14
CA GLU A 608 -19.68 16.84 -3.46
C GLU A 608 -18.48 16.10 -4.08
N ASP A 609 -18.09 14.93 -3.56
CA ASP A 609 -16.88 14.17 -3.97
C ASP A 609 -17.21 12.84 -4.68
N GLY A 610 -18.49 12.42 -4.68
CA GLY A 610 -18.88 11.07 -5.04
C GLY A 610 -18.59 10.05 -3.92
N PHE A 611 -19.15 8.85 -4.06
CA PHE A 611 -18.94 7.77 -3.09
C PHE A 611 -19.05 6.42 -3.78
N ALA A 612 -18.11 5.52 -3.51
CA ALA A 612 -18.14 4.17 -4.04
C ALA A 612 -18.62 3.16 -2.99
N GLY A 613 -19.43 2.21 -3.41
CA GLY A 613 -19.81 1.05 -2.63
C GLY A 613 -19.08 -0.18 -3.14
N VAL A 614 -18.53 -1.00 -2.25
CA VAL A 614 -17.91 -2.29 -2.61
C VAL A 614 -18.67 -3.43 -1.95
N THR A 615 -19.13 -4.40 -2.72
CA THR A 615 -19.72 -5.63 -2.19
C THR A 615 -18.62 -6.45 -1.53
N ILE A 616 -18.72 -6.66 -0.21
CA ILE A 616 -17.69 -7.38 0.55
C ILE A 616 -17.86 -8.88 0.40
N ASP A 617 -16.76 -9.55 0.07
CA ASP A 617 -16.66 -11.01 0.09
C ASP A 617 -16.41 -11.48 1.53
N GLY A 618 -17.49 -11.52 2.29
CA GLY A 618 -17.47 -11.85 3.70
C GLY A 618 -18.77 -11.54 4.42
N LYS A 619 -18.76 -11.81 5.72
CA LYS A 619 -19.89 -11.70 6.62
C LYS A 619 -19.61 -10.68 7.71
N ARG A 620 -20.70 -10.03 8.13
CA ARG A 620 -20.74 -9.11 9.26
C ARG A 620 -21.67 -9.67 10.32
N TYR A 621 -21.21 -9.65 11.55
CA TYR A 621 -21.92 -10.11 12.73
C TYR A 621 -22.18 -8.93 13.67
N ASP A 622 -23.35 -8.90 14.28
CA ASP A 622 -23.84 -7.79 15.12
C ASP A 622 -23.92 -8.24 16.58
N ILE A 623 -23.28 -7.50 17.47
CA ILE A 623 -23.29 -7.76 18.92
C ILE A 623 -24.16 -6.77 19.71
N GLY A 624 -24.83 -5.84 19.03
CA GLY A 624 -25.59 -4.72 19.59
C GLY A 624 -27.01 -5.04 20.04
N LEU A 625 -27.53 -6.23 19.71
CA LEU A 625 -28.85 -6.74 20.10
C LEU A 625 -28.73 -8.14 20.73
N PRO A 626 -29.56 -8.51 21.73
CA PRO A 626 -29.45 -9.81 22.40
C PRO A 626 -29.53 -11.02 21.46
N ASP A 627 -30.51 -11.04 20.55
CA ASP A 627 -30.70 -12.18 19.63
C ASP A 627 -29.59 -12.28 18.58
N TYR A 628 -29.11 -11.15 18.07
CA TYR A 628 -27.96 -11.12 17.14
C TYR A 628 -26.66 -11.47 17.85
N TYR A 629 -26.49 -11.06 19.10
CA TYR A 629 -25.34 -11.48 19.90
C TYR A 629 -25.34 -12.99 20.15
N LEU A 630 -26.51 -13.57 20.46
CA LEU A 630 -26.66 -15.02 20.58
C LEU A 630 -26.34 -15.76 19.27
N ASP A 631 -26.86 -15.27 18.14
CA ASP A 631 -26.54 -15.84 16.82
C ASP A 631 -25.04 -15.73 16.51
N THR A 632 -24.43 -14.57 16.78
CA THR A 632 -23.00 -14.34 16.61
C THR A 632 -22.17 -15.34 17.40
N LEU A 633 -22.51 -15.59 18.67
CA LEU A 633 -21.84 -16.59 19.50
C LEU A 633 -21.95 -18.02 18.93
N GLN A 634 -23.02 -18.33 18.21
CA GLN A 634 -23.25 -19.65 17.62
C GLN A 634 -22.55 -19.84 16.27
N THR A 635 -22.33 -18.76 15.52
CA THR A 635 -21.96 -18.80 14.09
C THR A 635 -20.56 -18.27 13.79
N PHE A 636 -20.07 -17.24 14.50
CA PHE A 636 -18.80 -16.54 14.18
C PHE A 636 -17.56 -17.45 14.21
N ARG A 637 -17.55 -18.46 15.11
CA ARG A 637 -16.47 -19.45 15.18
C ARG A 637 -16.46 -20.39 13.97
N LYS A 638 -17.63 -20.71 13.42
CA LYS A 638 -17.80 -21.71 12.35
C LYS A 638 -17.67 -21.11 10.96
N SER A 639 -18.03 -19.83 10.85
CA SER A 639 -18.01 -19.05 9.62
C SER A 639 -16.62 -18.85 9.12
#